data_AF-A0A2E9QBY1-F1
#
_entry.id   AF-A0A2E9QBY1-F1
#
_cell.length_a   1.000
_cell.length_b   1.000
_cell.length_c   1.000
_cell.angle_alpha   90.00
_cell.angle_beta   90.00
_cell.angle_gamma   90.00
#
_symmetry.space_group_name_H-M   'P 1'
#
loop_
_entity.id
_entity.type
_entity.pdbx_description
1 polymer ?
#
loop_
_entity_poly.entity_id
_entity_poly.type
_entity_poly.pdbx_seq_one_letter_code
_entity_poly.pdbx_strand_id
1 'polypeptide(L)'
;MTINSDGAFEFPTRYRSGAPYSVTVTDAPLNQNCSVTSGTGVLLSNVDTVFVQCQNTGVIIDNIQRLYLSSQGGAHNTSSIDWTPQYTENFEIRIGADCATGNLGTFTNNSGTTTTGVQETSVINQTDLVPGTNSIHICILDGSSNLIDFNTFTIERDDVSPVVTLGTASGSYNSPQSLSASCSDPASGCNALVYTIADVALPGTANPADPAVTTDGTPTTGTLYAAPLNAADLRNTQLELIGIDRAGNRSAVVIGNYTIDATVPALSLGAPSRDFISNAAGAPYDSSTISWTSNRSNMDYFVWYGATDCHGSGGTSITTGTTTGAGDTISVSAASIPVGAQTITIAERNFAGDYGCQTFTLTRDDTAPTVVAGGTPIGSTLAYDDEIDIRLSEQILPGSITVGGGDLDGEAVLPPTIVTTSNTDDTIQISPTTYWSPGSGRTIDVDVRDRAGNLLNLSLAFDLPNGTVEPMYAAAPDWNQHIRNDGTRVFDASGVSCDGTETGFITSCLHGGELRKVLVLNATSCAGLTASDANGWYGWGCYDPPGPGPVEMVTVVRVNGLREFIDFGTQTWNTNSVSVSNGFSTPTTAWWGNPIQTVPAGGISMNTANTVYVTTANVTMTGAITASVDNVTFSTAPSTAITTNVAAHQINITGRNFVWVEAGMRHIDGTGNSSGIFIRDSAFITVDRTAMANYRGFSNTGQVRVIHSRGLLFRNMVIANNPDHHGISFYSDTADSHHNWIDQVRIFNNTGHGIFYRGNSPNVVRDMLVTRSMIHNNGGGGIYASQGIANSLFMNSLSANNVGPGVNLLGTGPSGASNTLVNIVSINNQNGGITPGDNSQFINLGLSDNGGADVMAPLATGNFYSGVLYSGRASVLPDDQDGRCNAAGAGSGMQNDDDCTPEGPSDHTVISAFDLADQFRGPNGGVVAYAITNNWFALPNDYSGFGRSPTVPPAYPANGYRGNCDGTVLTGCREFDWQLVNTAPSPGFRNALACPDTLPTMPVTHTFSSGTYTFLRNAYALETDADWDLPMCMGDEQCLYTPNLGVYQGHAGLTDSGCTDLVGDPTFGNIDFQEFGTNGVP
;
A
#
# COMPACT_ATOMS: atom_id res chain seq x y z
N MET A 1 -59.99 95.22 21.91
CA MET A 1 -59.10 96.33 21.50
C MET A 1 -58.82 97.15 22.73
N THR A 2 -57.58 97.57 22.96
CA THR A 2 -57.21 98.40 24.11
C THR A 2 -57.03 99.84 23.67
N ILE A 3 -57.63 100.79 24.39
CA ILE A 3 -57.45 102.24 24.20
C ILE A 3 -56.83 102.81 25.47
N ASN A 4 -55.90 103.77 25.32
CA ASN A 4 -55.08 104.26 26.43
C ASN A 4 -55.36 105.73 26.80
N SER A 5 -56.33 106.38 26.15
CA SER A 5 -56.73 107.76 26.43
C SER A 5 -58.17 108.03 25.99
N ASP A 6 -58.84 108.99 26.64
CA ASP A 6 -60.15 109.50 26.23
C ASP A 6 -60.14 110.06 24.80
N GLY A 7 -61.30 110.04 24.14
CA GLY A 7 -61.51 110.65 22.82
C GLY A 7 -62.01 109.69 21.75
N ALA A 8 -61.98 110.14 20.49
CA ALA A 8 -62.33 109.32 19.34
C ALA A 8 -61.19 108.35 18.97
N PHE A 9 -61.55 107.16 18.50
CA PHE A 9 -60.60 106.14 18.03
C PHE A 9 -61.13 105.43 16.79
N GLU A 10 -60.23 104.91 15.95
CA GLU A 10 -60.60 104.14 14.76
C GLU A 10 -60.52 102.64 15.05
N PHE A 11 -61.45 101.84 14.52
CA PHE A 11 -61.36 100.39 14.60
C PHE A 11 -60.17 99.89 13.75
N PRO A 12 -59.27 99.05 14.30
CA PRO A 12 -58.10 98.55 13.57
C PRO A 12 -58.49 97.60 12.42
N THR A 13 -59.68 97.02 12.47
CA THR A 13 -60.23 96.15 11.43
C THR A 13 -61.13 96.96 10.50
N ARG A 14 -60.90 96.90 9.18
CA ARG A 14 -61.79 97.52 8.19
C ARG A 14 -63.04 96.66 8.00
N TYR A 15 -64.21 97.28 8.10
CA TYR A 15 -65.50 96.62 7.88
C TYR A 15 -66.18 97.17 6.63
N ARG A 16 -67.10 96.38 6.05
CA ARG A 16 -67.82 96.74 4.82
C ARG A 16 -68.83 97.86 5.09
N SER A 17 -68.93 98.83 4.18
CA SER A 17 -69.94 99.91 4.25
C SER A 17 -71.34 99.34 4.42
N GLY A 18 -72.05 99.78 5.47
CA GLY A 18 -73.39 99.34 5.87
C GLY A 18 -73.46 98.40 7.09
N ALA A 19 -72.32 97.94 7.64
CA ALA A 19 -72.32 97.03 8.80
C ALA A 19 -72.69 97.72 10.13
N PRO A 20 -73.51 97.10 11.01
CA PRO A 20 -73.77 97.64 12.33
C PRO A 20 -72.57 97.44 13.26
N TYR A 21 -72.39 98.35 14.23
CA TYR A 21 -71.42 98.19 15.31
C TYR A 21 -72.08 98.45 16.67
N SER A 22 -71.52 97.80 17.70
CA SER A 22 -71.85 98.02 19.12
C SER A 22 -70.56 97.94 19.93
N VAL A 23 -70.23 99.02 20.63
CA VAL A 23 -69.03 99.16 21.45
C VAL A 23 -69.45 99.21 22.91
N THR A 24 -68.87 98.31 23.71
CA THR A 24 -69.00 98.27 25.16
C THR A 24 -67.60 98.21 25.77
N VAL A 25 -67.43 98.74 26.98
CA VAL A 25 -66.20 98.56 27.75
C VAL A 25 -66.21 97.17 28.35
N THR A 26 -65.20 96.35 28.08
CA THR A 26 -65.06 95.00 28.67
C THR A 26 -64.22 95.03 29.93
N ASP A 27 -63.11 95.77 29.91
CA ASP A 27 -62.25 96.01 31.06
C ASP A 27 -61.94 97.50 31.14
N ALA A 28 -62.30 98.13 32.26
CA ALA A 28 -61.90 99.49 32.55
C ALA A 28 -60.58 99.48 33.33
N PRO A 29 -59.71 100.49 33.18
CA PRO A 29 -58.56 100.66 34.06
C PRO A 29 -59.02 100.68 35.52
N LEU A 30 -58.25 100.04 36.40
CA LEU A 30 -58.52 100.06 37.84
C LEU A 30 -58.68 101.52 38.31
N ASN A 31 -59.71 101.79 39.11
CA ASN A 31 -60.02 103.13 39.65
C ASN A 31 -60.61 104.12 38.64
N GLN A 32 -61.06 103.65 37.48
CA GLN A 32 -61.79 104.46 36.51
C GLN A 32 -63.05 103.74 36.02
N ASN A 33 -64.13 104.51 35.89
CA ASN A 33 -65.34 104.07 35.21
C ASN A 33 -65.40 104.71 33.82
N CYS A 34 -65.40 103.87 32.80
CA CYS A 34 -65.41 104.29 31.41
C CYS A 34 -66.81 104.11 30.81
N SER A 35 -67.32 105.17 30.19
CA SER A 35 -68.58 105.17 29.46
C SER A 35 -68.35 105.39 27.97
N VAL A 36 -69.21 104.81 27.13
CA VAL A 36 -69.15 104.97 25.67
C VAL A 36 -70.35 105.80 25.22
N THR A 37 -70.09 106.94 24.56
CA THR A 37 -71.12 107.75 23.91
C THR A 37 -71.16 107.43 22.41
N SER A 38 -72.36 107.38 21.84
CA SER A 38 -72.60 106.98 20.43
C SER A 38 -72.08 105.58 20.06
N GLY A 39 -71.96 104.68 21.06
CA GLY A 39 -71.34 103.35 20.93
C GLY A 39 -72.06 102.36 19.99
N THR A 40 -73.23 102.71 19.45
CA THR A 40 -73.97 101.90 18.48
C THR A 40 -74.27 102.70 17.21
N GLY A 41 -74.24 102.05 16.04
CA GLY A 41 -74.50 102.71 14.76
C GLY A 41 -74.26 101.81 13.54
N VAL A 42 -74.29 102.39 12.34
CA VAL A 42 -73.96 101.70 11.06
C VAL A 42 -72.80 102.40 10.35
N LEU A 43 -71.83 101.62 9.91
CA LEU A 43 -70.59 102.09 9.28
C LEU A 43 -70.84 102.53 7.82
N LEU A 44 -71.25 103.78 7.59
CA LEU A 44 -71.38 104.36 6.23
C LEU A 44 -70.13 105.14 5.78
N SER A 45 -69.31 105.56 6.74
CA SER A 45 -67.99 106.17 6.60
C SER A 45 -67.13 105.76 7.81
N ASN A 46 -65.88 106.25 7.90
CA ASN A 46 -65.13 106.18 9.16
C ASN A 46 -65.98 106.79 10.27
N VAL A 47 -66.04 106.11 11.41
CA VAL A 47 -66.79 106.56 12.59
C VAL A 47 -65.83 107.25 13.52
N ASP A 48 -65.95 108.57 13.59
CA ASP A 48 -65.22 109.47 14.48
C ASP A 48 -66.09 109.99 15.64
N THR A 49 -67.35 109.55 15.71
CA THR A 49 -68.35 110.02 16.68
C THR A 49 -68.49 109.16 17.94
N VAL A 50 -67.80 108.01 18.01
CA VAL A 50 -67.78 107.15 19.21
C VAL A 50 -66.71 107.69 20.16
N PHE A 51 -67.13 108.14 21.33
CA PHE A 51 -66.24 108.69 22.35
C PHE A 51 -66.28 107.80 23.59
N VAL A 52 -65.11 107.33 24.01
CA VAL A 52 -64.96 106.75 25.35
C VAL A 52 -64.48 107.85 26.27
N GLN A 53 -65.19 108.01 27.39
CA GLN A 53 -64.81 108.92 28.45
C GLN A 53 -64.70 108.12 29.75
N CYS A 54 -63.49 108.06 30.29
CA CYS A 54 -63.21 107.48 31.58
C CYS A 54 -63.17 108.57 32.64
N GLN A 55 -63.87 108.33 33.74
CA GLN A 55 -63.82 109.21 34.90
C GLN A 55 -63.24 108.44 36.08
N ASN A 56 -62.37 109.09 36.84
CA ASN A 56 -61.88 108.52 38.08
C ASN A 56 -63.06 108.29 39.01
N THR A 57 -63.15 107.09 39.57
CA THR A 57 -64.07 106.83 40.68
C THR A 57 -63.44 107.34 41.98
N GLY A 58 -64.28 107.82 42.88
CA GLY A 58 -63.92 108.09 44.27
C GLY A 58 -63.76 106.82 45.10
N VAL A 59 -63.87 105.61 44.53
CA VAL A 59 -63.55 104.34 45.18
C VAL A 59 -62.23 103.82 44.62
N ILE A 60 -61.14 103.96 45.35
CA ILE A 60 -59.79 103.59 44.88
C ILE A 60 -59.44 102.19 45.40
N ILE A 61 -59.14 101.23 44.54
CA ILE A 61 -58.52 99.94 44.90
C ILE A 61 -57.01 100.15 44.93
N ASP A 62 -56.41 99.89 46.09
CA ASP A 62 -54.99 100.09 46.38
C ASP A 62 -54.17 98.84 46.08
N ASN A 63 -54.69 97.66 46.42
CA ASN A 63 -53.99 96.39 46.24
C ASN A 63 -54.95 95.19 46.18
N ILE A 64 -54.61 94.21 45.35
CA ILE A 64 -55.27 92.90 45.29
C ILE A 64 -54.19 91.84 45.52
N GLN A 65 -54.25 91.12 46.64
CA GLN A 65 -53.19 90.18 47.01
C GLN A 65 -53.05 89.02 46.01
N ARG A 66 -54.19 88.48 45.53
CA ARG A 66 -54.24 87.37 44.58
C ARG A 66 -55.41 87.51 43.61
N LEU A 67 -55.14 87.19 42.35
CA LEU A 67 -56.14 87.14 41.28
C LEU A 67 -56.71 85.74 41.07
N TYR A 68 -56.08 84.71 41.63
CA TYR A 68 -56.48 83.31 41.51
C TYR A 68 -56.70 82.71 42.89
N LEU A 69 -57.87 82.09 43.09
CA LEU A 69 -58.23 81.38 44.31
C LEU A 69 -58.72 79.96 43.98
N SER A 70 -58.70 79.07 44.96
CA SER A 70 -59.11 77.68 44.83
C SER A 70 -59.78 77.16 46.10
N SER A 71 -60.70 76.23 45.92
CA SER A 71 -61.30 75.40 46.96
C SER A 71 -60.50 74.15 47.31
N GLN A 72 -59.46 73.81 46.53
CA GLN A 72 -58.62 72.64 46.78
C GLN A 72 -57.81 72.80 48.08
N GLY A 73 -57.66 71.70 48.81
CA GLY A 73 -56.92 71.69 50.07
C GLY A 73 -55.45 72.06 49.86
N GLY A 74 -54.99 73.12 50.53
CA GLY A 74 -53.60 73.59 50.47
C GLY A 74 -53.31 74.63 49.38
N ALA A 75 -54.31 74.99 48.56
CA ALA A 75 -54.27 76.09 47.61
C ALA A 75 -54.68 77.42 48.27
N HIS A 76 -54.56 78.54 47.55
CA HIS A 76 -54.95 79.85 48.06
C HIS A 76 -56.48 80.00 48.06
N ASN A 77 -57.09 80.11 49.23
CA ASN A 77 -58.55 80.15 49.36
C ASN A 77 -59.13 81.54 49.70
N THR A 78 -58.27 82.53 49.98
CA THR A 78 -58.68 83.92 50.25
C THR A 78 -57.77 84.93 49.55
N SER A 79 -58.34 86.08 49.19
CA SER A 79 -57.61 87.25 48.66
C SER A 79 -57.98 88.49 49.46
N SER A 80 -56.98 89.13 50.08
CA SER A 80 -57.15 90.43 50.73
C SER A 80 -57.13 91.53 49.69
N ILE A 81 -58.06 92.48 49.83
CA ILE A 81 -58.20 93.63 48.95
C ILE A 81 -58.31 94.89 49.77
N ASP A 82 -57.39 95.79 49.52
CA ASP A 82 -57.29 97.07 50.19
C ASP A 82 -57.84 98.15 49.25
N TRP A 83 -58.78 98.95 49.76
CA TRP A 83 -59.46 99.98 48.97
C TRP A 83 -59.84 101.20 49.82
N THR A 84 -59.86 102.38 49.23
CA THR A 84 -60.05 103.66 49.92
C THR A 84 -61.20 104.46 49.28
N PRO A 85 -62.30 104.75 50.01
CA PRO A 85 -63.41 105.58 49.53
C PRO A 85 -63.13 107.08 49.71
N GLN A 86 -63.60 107.90 48.77
CA GLN A 86 -63.62 109.37 48.84
C GLN A 86 -64.99 109.89 49.31
N TYR A 87 -65.79 109.01 49.90
CA TYR A 87 -67.15 109.29 50.37
C TYR A 87 -67.26 108.86 51.83
N THR A 88 -68.13 109.54 52.59
CA THR A 88 -68.54 109.13 53.94
C THR A 88 -70.00 108.71 53.87
N GLU A 89 -70.23 107.50 53.35
CA GLU A 89 -71.55 106.97 52.98
C GLU A 89 -71.60 105.45 53.22
N ASN A 90 -72.75 104.83 53.00
CA ASN A 90 -72.87 103.37 53.11
C ASN A 90 -72.12 102.70 51.96
N PHE A 91 -71.55 101.51 52.17
CA PHE A 91 -70.99 100.69 51.10
C PHE A 91 -71.46 99.25 51.17
N GLU A 92 -71.43 98.59 50.03
CA GLU A 92 -71.67 97.18 49.84
C GLU A 92 -70.72 96.64 48.77
N ILE A 93 -70.13 95.47 48.98
CA ILE A 93 -69.31 94.77 47.98
C ILE A 93 -70.13 93.62 47.43
N ARG A 94 -70.41 93.70 46.13
CA ARG A 94 -71.30 92.78 45.42
C ARG A 94 -70.53 91.99 44.37
N ILE A 95 -70.88 90.72 44.25
CA ILE A 95 -70.34 89.81 43.23
C ILE A 95 -71.45 89.56 42.21
N GLY A 96 -71.19 89.85 40.94
CA GLY A 96 -72.19 89.72 39.88
C GLY A 96 -71.91 90.63 38.69
N ALA A 97 -72.97 91.03 37.99
CA ALA A 97 -72.84 91.86 36.78
C ALA A 97 -72.65 93.35 37.09
N ASP A 98 -73.25 93.84 38.17
CA ASP A 98 -73.20 95.23 38.60
C ASP A 98 -73.60 95.39 40.08
N CYS A 99 -73.54 96.61 40.60
CA CYS A 99 -73.94 96.96 41.96
C CYS A 99 -75.44 96.85 42.26
N ALA A 100 -76.31 96.78 41.24
CA ALA A 100 -77.76 96.74 41.43
C ALA A 100 -78.30 95.30 41.53
N THR A 101 -77.72 94.40 40.75
CA THR A 101 -78.17 93.02 40.56
C THR A 101 -77.20 92.00 41.16
N GLY A 102 -75.95 92.40 41.45
CA GLY A 102 -74.96 91.53 42.08
C GLY A 102 -75.36 91.12 43.49
N ASN A 103 -75.00 89.89 43.87
CA ASN A 103 -75.25 89.39 45.22
C ASN A 103 -74.29 90.06 46.19
N LEU A 104 -74.80 90.46 47.36
CA LEU A 104 -73.93 90.93 48.44
C LEU A 104 -72.98 89.79 48.84
N GLY A 105 -71.67 90.05 48.81
CA GLY A 105 -70.67 89.05 49.19
C GLY A 105 -70.89 88.60 50.63
N THR A 106 -70.46 87.39 51.01
CA THR A 106 -70.59 86.88 52.40
C THR A 106 -69.29 86.95 53.20
N PHE A 107 -68.29 87.66 52.68
CA PHE A 107 -66.97 87.82 53.28
C PHE A 107 -66.87 88.96 54.30
N THR A 108 -65.74 89.00 55.01
CA THR A 108 -65.41 90.04 55.99
C THR A 108 -65.30 91.42 55.32
N ASN A 109 -65.95 92.42 55.93
CA ASN A 109 -66.02 93.80 55.46
C ASN A 109 -66.66 93.93 54.07
N ASN A 110 -67.81 93.27 53.89
CA ASN A 110 -68.62 93.28 52.67
C ASN A 110 -69.67 94.41 52.63
N SER A 111 -69.95 95.07 53.75
CA SER A 111 -70.91 96.17 53.85
C SER A 111 -70.70 96.94 55.14
N GLY A 112 -71.10 98.22 55.15
CA GLY A 112 -70.96 99.08 56.32
C GLY A 112 -71.02 100.55 55.95
N THR A 113 -70.42 101.39 56.79
CA THR A 113 -70.27 102.83 56.54
C THR A 113 -68.80 103.15 56.32
N THR A 114 -68.52 103.94 55.29
CA THR A 114 -67.17 104.41 54.96
C THR A 114 -66.89 105.76 55.60
N THR A 115 -65.60 106.10 55.73
CA THR A 115 -65.15 107.47 56.00
C THR A 115 -64.20 107.91 54.89
N THR A 116 -64.42 109.10 54.37
CA THR A 116 -63.60 109.69 53.29
C THR A 116 -62.10 109.61 53.60
N GLY A 117 -61.34 108.97 52.72
CA GLY A 117 -59.88 108.89 52.74
C GLY A 117 -59.29 107.82 53.67
N VAL A 118 -60.10 106.97 54.31
CA VAL A 118 -59.63 105.89 55.20
C VAL A 118 -59.64 104.57 54.44
N GLN A 119 -58.50 103.86 54.41
CA GLN A 119 -58.41 102.57 53.76
C GLN A 119 -59.24 101.52 54.50
N GLU A 120 -59.99 100.77 53.71
CA GLU A 120 -60.74 99.58 54.08
C GLU A 120 -60.05 98.34 53.53
N THR A 121 -60.09 97.26 54.29
CA THR A 121 -59.62 95.95 53.83
C THR A 121 -60.79 94.98 53.82
N SER A 122 -61.01 94.34 52.67
CA SER A 122 -62.01 93.30 52.48
C SER A 122 -61.33 92.00 52.08
N VAL A 123 -61.74 90.87 52.65
CA VAL A 123 -61.08 89.57 52.44
C VAL A 123 -62.01 88.61 51.74
N ILE A 124 -61.85 88.44 50.44
CA ILE A 124 -62.75 87.63 49.61
C ILE A 124 -62.38 86.16 49.76
N ASN A 125 -63.37 85.32 50.08
CA ASN A 125 -63.19 83.88 50.17
C ASN A 125 -63.57 83.23 48.85
N GLN A 126 -62.87 82.15 48.48
CA GLN A 126 -63.22 81.35 47.31
C GLN A 126 -64.67 80.85 47.35
N THR A 127 -65.24 80.61 48.55
CA THR A 127 -66.62 80.13 48.71
C THR A 127 -67.65 81.14 48.23
N ASP A 128 -67.28 82.41 48.18
CA ASP A 128 -68.13 83.50 47.68
C ASP A 128 -68.09 83.58 46.14
N LEU A 129 -67.16 82.86 45.51
CA LEU A 129 -66.90 82.84 44.08
C LEU A 129 -67.41 81.55 43.45
N VAL A 130 -67.94 81.62 42.23
CA VAL A 130 -68.18 80.44 41.40
C VAL A 130 -66.92 80.08 40.61
N PRO A 131 -66.69 78.80 40.24
CA PRO A 131 -65.57 78.45 39.38
C PRO A 131 -65.54 79.29 38.09
N GLY A 132 -64.36 79.80 37.72
CA GLY A 132 -64.15 80.75 36.62
C GLY A 132 -64.00 82.20 37.09
N THR A 133 -64.05 83.14 36.13
CA THR A 133 -63.89 84.57 36.40
C THR A 133 -65.11 85.16 37.10
N ASN A 134 -64.90 85.81 38.24
CA ASN A 134 -65.95 86.49 38.99
C ASN A 134 -65.67 88.00 38.96
N SER A 135 -66.70 88.79 38.61
CA SER A 135 -66.64 90.26 38.68
C SER A 135 -67.13 90.73 40.04
N ILE A 136 -66.34 91.62 40.65
CA ILE A 136 -66.50 92.06 42.03
C ILE A 136 -66.55 93.57 42.03
N HIS A 137 -67.63 94.12 42.59
CA HIS A 137 -67.95 95.54 42.58
C HIS A 137 -67.98 96.08 44.01
N ILE A 138 -67.23 97.14 44.28
CA ILE A 138 -67.31 97.90 45.53
C ILE A 138 -68.26 99.08 45.27
N CYS A 139 -69.42 99.09 45.92
CA CYS A 139 -70.54 99.98 45.63
C CYS A 139 -70.76 100.94 46.80
N ILE A 140 -70.82 102.25 46.53
CA ILE A 140 -71.14 103.28 47.53
C ILE A 140 -72.58 103.74 47.33
N LEU A 141 -73.34 103.83 48.43
CA LEU A 141 -74.78 104.06 48.48
C LEU A 141 -75.11 105.27 49.36
N ASP A 142 -76.04 106.14 48.93
CA ASP A 142 -76.55 107.23 49.74
C ASP A 142 -77.42 106.74 50.93
N GLY A 143 -77.80 107.65 51.83
CA GLY A 143 -78.68 107.35 52.98
C GLY A 143 -80.09 106.83 52.63
N SER A 144 -80.47 106.80 51.34
CA SER A 144 -81.72 106.21 50.81
C SER A 144 -81.46 104.96 49.94
N SER A 145 -80.25 104.39 49.99
CA SER A 145 -79.79 103.20 49.26
C SER A 145 -79.68 103.37 47.73
N ASN A 146 -79.49 104.58 47.20
CA ASN A 146 -79.18 104.78 45.78
C ASN A 146 -77.67 104.72 45.53
N LEU A 147 -77.25 104.10 44.42
CA LEU A 147 -75.85 104.04 44.00
C LEU A 147 -75.32 105.43 43.66
N ILE A 148 -74.21 105.81 44.29
CA ILE A 148 -73.52 107.08 44.03
C ILE A 148 -72.18 106.90 43.30
N ASP A 149 -71.44 105.83 43.59
CA ASP A 149 -70.19 105.50 42.87
C ASP A 149 -69.81 104.02 43.06
N PHE A 150 -68.95 103.47 42.20
CA PHE A 150 -68.44 102.10 42.33
C PHE A 150 -67.10 101.86 41.63
N ASN A 151 -66.42 100.77 41.99
CA ASN A 151 -65.23 100.27 41.27
C ASN A 151 -65.29 98.75 41.10
N THR A 152 -64.67 98.22 40.04
CA THR A 152 -64.80 96.82 39.63
C THR A 152 -63.44 96.16 39.38
N PHE A 153 -63.29 94.90 39.77
CA PHE A 153 -62.16 94.03 39.43
C PHE A 153 -62.60 92.57 39.36
N THR A 154 -61.71 91.67 38.92
CA THR A 154 -62.00 90.24 38.80
C THR A 154 -61.08 89.37 39.65
N ILE A 155 -61.63 88.28 40.17
CA ILE A 155 -60.88 87.14 40.73
C ILE A 155 -61.36 85.88 40.03
N GLU A 156 -60.42 85.04 39.61
CA GLU A 156 -60.70 83.74 39.02
C GLU A 156 -60.62 82.64 40.09
N ARG A 157 -61.67 81.83 40.18
CA ARG A 157 -61.66 80.62 40.99
C ARG A 157 -61.29 79.42 40.13
N ASP A 158 -60.11 78.86 40.38
CA ASP A 158 -59.57 77.69 39.71
C ASP A 158 -59.42 76.52 40.69
N ASP A 159 -60.27 75.52 40.54
CA ASP A 159 -60.29 74.31 41.36
C ASP A 159 -59.59 73.12 40.67
N VAL A 160 -58.95 73.31 39.52
CA VAL A 160 -58.37 72.23 38.69
C VAL A 160 -56.88 72.13 38.96
N SER A 161 -56.39 70.91 39.22
CA SER A 161 -54.95 70.69 39.37
C SER A 161 -54.21 70.68 38.01
N PRO A 162 -52.96 71.16 37.96
CA PRO A 162 -52.13 71.06 36.77
C PRO A 162 -51.79 69.61 36.43
N VAL A 163 -51.54 69.33 35.15
CA VAL A 163 -51.09 68.02 34.65
C VAL A 163 -49.61 68.07 34.28
N VAL A 164 -48.84 67.09 34.76
CA VAL A 164 -47.42 66.90 34.42
C VAL A 164 -47.27 65.74 33.43
N THR A 165 -46.43 65.90 32.41
CA THR A 165 -46.15 64.86 31.39
C THR A 165 -44.64 64.69 31.20
N LEU A 166 -44.17 63.44 31.14
CA LEU A 166 -42.79 63.08 30.80
C LEU A 166 -42.61 63.07 29.27
N GLY A 167 -41.54 63.68 28.77
CA GLY A 167 -41.18 63.67 27.35
C GLY A 167 -40.40 62.43 26.92
N THR A 168 -39.75 61.74 27.86
CA THR A 168 -39.04 60.46 27.61
C THR A 168 -39.77 59.35 28.34
N ALA A 169 -40.10 58.25 27.67
CA ALA A 169 -40.83 57.15 28.27
C ALA A 169 -39.96 56.39 29.29
N SER A 170 -40.56 55.95 30.40
CA SER A 170 -39.88 55.05 31.34
C SER A 170 -39.55 53.71 30.67
N GLY A 171 -38.35 53.18 30.88
CA GLY A 171 -37.92 51.93 30.25
C GLY A 171 -36.40 51.70 30.30
N SER A 172 -35.97 50.60 29.67
CA SER A 172 -34.55 50.27 29.51
C SER A 172 -34.03 50.75 28.16
N TYR A 173 -32.81 51.28 28.14
CA TYR A 173 -32.19 51.85 26.94
C TYR A 173 -30.73 51.42 26.81
N ASN A 174 -30.27 51.26 25.57
CA ASN A 174 -28.89 50.93 25.23
C ASN A 174 -28.06 52.18 24.85
N SER A 175 -28.52 53.35 25.25
CA SER A 175 -27.79 54.61 25.10
C SER A 175 -28.27 55.62 26.16
N PRO A 176 -27.38 56.54 26.62
CA PRO A 176 -27.76 57.61 27.54
C PRO A 176 -28.98 58.40 27.07
N GLN A 177 -29.89 58.72 28.00
CA GLN A 177 -31.15 59.39 27.69
C GLN A 177 -31.20 60.82 28.21
N SER A 178 -31.87 61.70 27.45
CA SER A 178 -32.18 63.08 27.85
C SER A 178 -33.64 63.16 28.30
N LEU A 179 -33.87 63.36 29.60
CA LEU A 179 -35.18 63.31 30.26
C LEU A 179 -35.83 64.70 30.28
N SER A 180 -36.97 64.86 29.60
CA SER A 180 -37.73 66.13 29.58
C SER A 180 -39.10 66.01 30.27
N ALA A 181 -39.66 67.14 30.73
CA ALA A 181 -40.99 67.18 31.35
C ALA A 181 -41.72 68.52 31.05
N SER A 182 -43.05 68.49 31.06
CA SER A 182 -43.90 69.69 30.85
C SER A 182 -45.07 69.74 31.83
N CYS A 183 -45.54 70.95 32.13
CA CYS A 183 -46.72 71.21 32.97
C CYS A 183 -47.75 72.03 32.18
N SER A 184 -49.02 71.64 32.24
CA SER A 184 -50.14 72.39 31.65
C SER A 184 -51.32 72.49 32.61
N ASP A 185 -51.93 73.67 32.68
CA ASP A 185 -53.18 73.92 33.40
C ASP A 185 -54.09 74.84 32.56
N PRO A 186 -55.40 74.52 32.41
CA PRO A 186 -56.29 75.24 31.51
C PRO A 186 -56.88 76.55 32.06
N ALA A 187 -56.79 76.84 33.36
CA ALA A 187 -57.41 78.00 33.99
C ALA A 187 -56.35 78.99 34.48
N SER A 188 -55.68 78.72 35.60
CA SER A 188 -54.68 79.63 36.16
C SER A 188 -53.28 79.47 35.54
N GLY A 189 -53.04 78.36 34.84
CA GLY A 189 -51.75 78.06 34.22
C GLY A 189 -50.70 77.59 35.24
N CYS A 190 -49.67 76.88 34.78
CA CYS A 190 -48.63 76.38 35.69
C CYS A 190 -47.76 77.51 36.26
N ASN A 191 -47.54 77.45 37.57
CA ASN A 191 -46.66 78.35 38.30
C ASN A 191 -45.25 77.76 38.46
N ALA A 192 -45.14 76.49 38.87
CA ALA A 192 -43.85 75.82 39.02
C ALA A 192 -43.93 74.31 38.76
N LEU A 193 -42.79 73.73 38.37
CA LEU A 193 -42.59 72.29 38.24
C LEU A 193 -41.34 71.91 39.03
N VAL A 194 -41.46 71.01 40.00
CA VAL A 194 -40.38 70.63 40.93
C VAL A 194 -40.07 69.15 40.75
N TYR A 195 -38.78 68.80 40.80
CA TYR A 195 -38.34 67.41 40.64
C TYR A 195 -37.33 66.96 41.68
N THR A 196 -37.27 65.65 41.89
CA THR A 196 -36.16 64.95 42.57
C THR A 196 -35.65 63.85 41.66
N ILE A 197 -34.34 63.57 41.74
CA ILE A 197 -33.68 62.57 40.88
C ILE A 197 -32.66 61.79 41.68
N ALA A 198 -32.60 60.47 41.46
CA ALA A 198 -31.55 59.60 41.98
C ALA A 198 -30.91 58.84 40.80
N ASP A 199 -29.58 58.72 40.83
CA ASP A 199 -28.78 58.05 39.80
C ASP A 199 -27.79 57.08 40.46
N VAL A 200 -27.92 55.78 40.18
CA VAL A 200 -27.22 54.70 40.90
C VAL A 200 -26.57 53.75 39.90
N ALA A 201 -25.34 53.28 40.17
CA ALA A 201 -24.66 52.27 39.34
C ALA A 201 -25.48 50.97 39.26
N LEU A 202 -25.56 50.34 38.09
CA LEU A 202 -26.14 49.00 37.97
C LEU A 202 -25.33 47.99 38.79
N PRO A 203 -25.99 47.03 39.50
CA PRO A 203 -27.42 46.72 39.49
C PRO A 203 -28.24 47.45 40.58
N GLY A 204 -27.72 48.51 41.20
CA GLY A 204 -28.38 49.22 42.30
C GLY A 204 -29.71 49.88 41.89
N THR A 205 -30.63 50.03 42.83
CA THR A 205 -31.94 50.66 42.61
C THR A 205 -31.89 52.16 42.98
N ALA A 206 -32.37 53.02 42.08
CA ALA A 206 -32.56 54.44 42.37
C ALA A 206 -33.92 54.66 43.05
N ASN A 207 -33.93 55.45 44.13
CA ASN A 207 -35.13 55.85 44.86
C ASN A 207 -34.94 57.24 45.51
N PRO A 208 -35.20 58.35 44.79
CA PRO A 208 -35.16 59.68 45.39
C PRO A 208 -36.37 59.87 46.33
N ALA A 209 -36.34 60.94 47.13
CA ALA A 209 -37.51 61.31 47.94
C ALA A 209 -38.53 62.09 47.10
N ASP A 210 -39.82 61.97 47.41
CA ASP A 210 -40.89 62.71 46.73
C ASP A 210 -40.64 64.22 46.69
N PRO A 211 -40.81 64.89 45.54
CA PRO A 211 -40.67 66.33 45.44
C PRO A 211 -41.83 67.03 46.17
N ALA A 212 -41.52 68.13 46.85
CA ALA A 212 -42.47 68.92 47.60
C ALA A 212 -42.25 70.41 47.33
N VAL A 213 -43.35 71.16 47.30
CA VAL A 213 -43.39 72.59 46.96
C VAL A 213 -44.25 73.35 47.97
N THR A 214 -44.05 74.64 48.18
CA THR A 214 -44.97 75.51 48.93
C THR A 214 -46.18 75.88 48.07
N THR A 215 -47.20 76.50 48.65
CA THR A 215 -48.38 76.96 47.90
C THR A 215 -48.03 78.03 46.85
N ASP A 216 -46.97 78.82 47.05
CA ASP A 216 -46.54 79.86 46.08
C ASP A 216 -45.57 79.32 45.01
N GLY A 217 -45.29 78.01 44.97
CA GLY A 217 -44.43 77.41 43.96
C GLY A 217 -42.94 77.32 44.28
N THR A 218 -42.53 77.57 45.54
CA THR A 218 -41.13 77.43 45.96
C THR A 218 -40.82 75.99 46.41
N PRO A 219 -39.75 75.33 45.92
CA PRO A 219 -39.42 73.96 46.34
C PRO A 219 -39.11 73.87 47.84
N THR A 220 -39.69 72.89 48.54
CA THR A 220 -39.30 72.47 49.89
C THR A 220 -38.47 71.20 49.88
N THR A 221 -38.75 70.29 48.93
CA THR A 221 -37.95 69.09 48.63
C THR A 221 -37.81 68.99 47.12
N GLY A 222 -36.57 68.92 46.61
CA GLY A 222 -36.28 68.88 45.18
C GLY A 222 -35.84 70.22 44.59
N THR A 223 -35.74 70.26 43.27
CA THR A 223 -35.22 71.38 42.49
C THR A 223 -36.25 71.85 41.47
N LEU A 224 -36.27 73.15 41.16
CA LEU A 224 -37.12 73.69 40.11
C LEU A 224 -36.66 73.17 38.73
N TYR A 225 -37.59 72.63 37.95
CA TYR A 225 -37.32 72.14 36.62
C TYR A 225 -37.18 73.30 35.61
N ALA A 226 -36.03 73.38 34.95
CA ALA A 226 -35.73 74.44 33.98
C ALA A 226 -35.22 73.93 32.62
N ALA A 227 -34.67 72.71 32.56
CA ALA A 227 -34.10 72.09 31.36
C ALA A 227 -34.10 70.56 31.47
N PRO A 228 -33.95 69.82 30.36
CA PRO A 228 -33.82 68.36 30.37
C PRO A 228 -32.66 67.85 31.23
N LEU A 229 -32.85 66.67 31.85
CA LEU A 229 -31.91 66.01 32.76
C LEU A 229 -31.23 64.82 32.09
N ASN A 230 -30.03 64.43 32.52
CA ASN A 230 -29.28 63.33 31.90
C ASN A 230 -29.41 62.03 32.71
N ALA A 231 -29.69 60.91 32.02
CA ALA A 231 -29.56 59.55 32.53
C ALA A 231 -28.35 58.86 31.85
N ALA A 232 -27.29 58.64 32.62
CA ALA A 232 -26.00 58.17 32.11
C ALA A 232 -25.95 56.65 31.89
N ASP A 233 -24.96 56.18 31.12
CA ASP A 233 -24.72 54.74 30.89
C ASP A 233 -24.30 54.01 32.17
N LEU A 234 -24.63 52.72 32.25
CA LEU A 234 -24.43 51.82 33.39
C LEU A 234 -25.11 52.28 34.68
N ARG A 235 -26.26 52.95 34.55
CA ARG A 235 -27.03 53.48 35.67
C ARG A 235 -28.51 53.07 35.65
N ASN A 236 -29.08 53.01 36.85
CA ASN A 236 -30.51 53.17 37.07
C ASN A 236 -30.76 54.61 37.52
N THR A 237 -31.60 55.34 36.81
CA THR A 237 -32.02 56.71 37.13
C THR A 237 -33.53 56.73 37.38
N GLN A 238 -33.98 57.31 38.50
CA GLN A 238 -35.40 57.55 38.77
C GLN A 238 -35.64 59.05 38.95
N LEU A 239 -36.68 59.55 38.29
CA LEU A 239 -37.10 60.95 38.28
C LEU A 239 -38.53 61.06 38.80
N GLU A 240 -38.75 61.93 39.78
CA GLU A 240 -40.08 62.22 40.33
C GLU A 240 -40.40 63.71 40.18
N LEU A 241 -41.63 64.05 39.79
CA LEU A 241 -42.05 65.41 39.45
C LEU A 241 -43.40 65.79 40.06
N ILE A 242 -43.55 67.03 40.51
CA ILE A 242 -44.83 67.63 40.95
C ILE A 242 -45.00 69.04 40.35
N GLY A 243 -46.17 69.30 39.79
CA GLY A 243 -46.57 70.60 39.24
C GLY A 243 -47.49 71.36 40.19
N ILE A 244 -47.39 72.69 40.17
CA ILE A 244 -48.30 73.59 40.90
C ILE A 244 -48.72 74.75 39.99
N ASP A 245 -49.98 75.14 40.06
CA ASP A 245 -50.55 76.26 39.29
C ASP A 245 -50.54 77.59 40.07
N ARG A 246 -51.12 78.65 39.50
CA ARG A 246 -51.13 79.98 40.15
C ARG A 246 -52.20 80.15 41.22
N ALA A 247 -53.21 79.29 41.26
CA ALA A 247 -54.18 79.22 42.37
C ALA A 247 -53.62 78.43 43.57
N GLY A 248 -52.55 77.66 43.36
CA GLY A 248 -51.87 76.83 44.34
C GLY A 248 -52.31 75.36 44.31
N ASN A 249 -53.05 74.91 43.29
CA ASN A 249 -53.41 73.50 43.11
C ASN A 249 -52.21 72.68 42.67
N ARG A 250 -52.12 71.44 43.15
CA ARG A 250 -50.97 70.55 42.93
C ARG A 250 -51.35 69.36 42.07
N SER A 251 -50.45 68.95 41.19
CA SER A 251 -50.57 67.68 40.47
C SER A 251 -50.30 66.49 41.40
N ALA A 252 -50.65 65.29 40.95
CA ALA A 252 -50.06 64.07 41.50
C ALA A 252 -48.55 64.01 41.18
N VAL A 253 -47.78 63.27 41.98
CA VAL A 253 -46.37 62.99 41.69
C VAL A 253 -46.28 62.05 40.48
N VAL A 254 -45.49 62.42 39.47
CA VAL A 254 -45.23 61.60 38.29
C VAL A 254 -43.84 60.97 38.41
N ILE A 255 -43.75 59.65 38.24
CA ILE A 255 -42.51 58.87 38.41
C ILE A 255 -42.05 58.31 37.05
N GLY A 256 -40.77 58.46 36.73
CA GLY A 256 -40.12 57.84 35.58
C GLY A 256 -38.88 57.03 35.97
N ASN A 257 -38.83 55.76 35.57
CA ASN A 257 -37.70 54.84 35.81
C ASN A 257 -36.92 54.60 34.51
N TYR A 258 -35.59 54.71 34.55
CA TYR A 258 -34.72 54.56 33.40
C TYR A 258 -33.54 53.65 33.73
N THR A 259 -33.37 52.56 32.99
CA THR A 259 -32.22 51.63 33.12
C THR A 259 -31.36 51.75 31.87
N ILE A 260 -30.11 52.20 32.01
CA ILE A 260 -29.22 52.42 30.86
C ILE A 260 -28.04 51.46 30.93
N ASP A 261 -27.90 50.61 29.91
CA ASP A 261 -26.74 49.70 29.74
C ASP A 261 -26.43 49.54 28.24
N ALA A 262 -25.51 50.37 27.73
CA ALA A 262 -25.04 50.35 26.34
C ALA A 262 -23.93 49.32 26.09
N THR A 263 -23.38 48.72 27.15
CA THR A 263 -22.20 47.84 27.05
C THR A 263 -22.62 46.38 26.94
N VAL A 264 -22.41 45.79 25.78
CA VAL A 264 -22.67 44.37 25.52
C VAL A 264 -21.57 43.51 26.17
N PRO A 265 -21.87 42.32 26.75
CA PRO A 265 -20.84 41.48 27.34
C PRO A 265 -19.87 40.89 26.28
N ALA A 266 -18.61 40.71 26.65
CA ALA A 266 -17.58 40.14 25.78
C ALA A 266 -17.13 38.77 26.32
N LEU A 267 -17.30 37.73 25.51
CA LEU A 267 -17.02 36.35 25.87
C LEU A 267 -15.72 35.86 25.22
N SER A 268 -14.97 35.01 25.94
CA SER A 268 -13.81 34.29 25.42
C SER A 268 -13.95 32.80 25.69
N LEU A 269 -13.84 31.98 24.65
CA LEU A 269 -13.97 30.51 24.71
C LEU A 269 -12.60 29.83 24.75
N GLY A 270 -12.49 28.74 25.51
CA GLY A 270 -11.45 27.72 25.35
C GLY A 270 -11.80 26.72 24.24
N ALA A 271 -10.90 25.78 23.97
CA ALA A 271 -11.20 24.67 23.07
C ALA A 271 -12.19 23.70 23.76
N PRO A 272 -13.13 23.11 23.01
CA PRO A 272 -13.95 22.02 23.54
C PRO A 272 -13.05 20.82 23.88
N SER A 273 -13.45 20.01 24.86
CA SER A 273 -12.72 18.79 25.21
C SER A 273 -12.65 17.81 24.05
N ARG A 274 -13.65 17.85 23.14
CA ARG A 274 -13.75 17.07 21.91
C ARG A 274 -14.55 17.81 20.85
N ASP A 275 -14.16 17.62 19.58
CA ASP A 275 -14.89 18.15 18.42
C ASP A 275 -15.99 17.20 17.93
N PHE A 276 -15.93 15.93 18.34
CA PHE A 276 -16.83 14.84 17.93
C PHE A 276 -17.36 14.10 19.17
N ILE A 277 -18.66 13.84 19.18
CA ILE A 277 -19.36 13.10 20.24
C ILE A 277 -20.37 12.12 19.62
N SER A 278 -20.73 11.09 20.38
CA SER A 278 -21.65 10.04 19.92
C SER A 278 -22.66 9.68 21.00
N ASN A 279 -23.91 9.45 20.61
CA ASN A 279 -24.93 8.86 21.48
C ASN A 279 -25.13 7.35 21.19
N ALA A 280 -24.26 6.74 20.38
CA ALA A 280 -24.30 5.31 20.10
C ALA A 280 -23.92 4.49 21.33
N ALA A 281 -24.55 3.33 21.49
CA ALA A 281 -24.25 2.42 22.59
C ALA A 281 -22.79 1.92 22.49
N GLY A 282 -22.00 2.11 23.56
CA GLY A 282 -20.60 1.66 23.60
C GLY A 282 -19.58 2.67 23.06
N ALA A 283 -20.01 3.84 22.59
CA ALA A 283 -19.12 4.97 22.34
C ALA A 283 -18.75 5.65 23.68
N PRO A 284 -17.47 5.87 23.98
CA PRO A 284 -17.04 6.44 25.26
C PRO A 284 -17.17 7.97 25.36
N TYR A 285 -17.56 8.65 24.27
CA TYR A 285 -17.54 10.11 24.17
C TYR A 285 -18.94 10.68 23.92
N ASP A 286 -19.79 10.60 24.94
CA ASP A 286 -21.19 11.03 24.90
C ASP A 286 -21.42 12.52 25.14
N SER A 287 -20.35 13.27 25.41
CA SER A 287 -20.41 14.68 25.76
C SER A 287 -19.08 15.40 25.51
N SER A 288 -19.17 16.72 25.32
CA SER A 288 -18.03 17.61 25.20
C SER A 288 -18.18 18.80 26.15
N THR A 289 -17.13 19.08 26.92
CA THR A 289 -17.08 20.20 27.86
C THR A 289 -16.31 21.37 27.27
N ILE A 290 -16.77 22.59 27.54
CA ILE A 290 -16.08 23.81 27.13
C ILE A 290 -16.07 24.81 28.27
N SER A 291 -14.90 25.35 28.55
CA SER A 291 -14.71 26.44 29.51
C SER A 291 -14.68 27.77 28.78
N TRP A 292 -15.30 28.78 29.36
CA TRP A 292 -15.38 30.13 28.81
C TRP A 292 -15.37 31.17 29.93
N THR A 293 -15.08 32.43 29.57
CA THR A 293 -15.05 33.57 30.50
C THR A 293 -15.85 34.73 29.93
N SER A 294 -16.45 35.52 30.82
CA SER A 294 -17.07 36.81 30.49
C SER A 294 -16.31 37.94 31.17
N ASN A 295 -16.30 39.12 30.56
CA ASN A 295 -15.85 40.36 31.20
C ASN A 295 -16.87 40.93 32.21
N ARG A 296 -18.03 40.29 32.36
CA ARG A 296 -19.07 40.63 33.34
C ARG A 296 -19.36 39.43 34.26
N SER A 297 -20.02 39.69 35.38
CA SER A 297 -20.43 38.66 36.35
C SER A 297 -21.89 38.85 36.76
N ASN A 298 -22.54 37.78 37.21
CA ASN A 298 -23.97 37.72 37.57
C ASN A 298 -24.93 38.13 36.44
N MET A 299 -24.57 37.86 35.18
CA MET A 299 -25.43 38.07 34.01
C MET A 299 -26.03 36.75 33.54
N ASP A 300 -27.24 36.78 33.02
CA ASP A 300 -27.89 35.59 32.45
C ASP A 300 -27.21 35.20 31.12
N TYR A 301 -26.80 33.93 31.01
CA TYR A 301 -26.30 33.35 29.77
C TYR A 301 -27.19 32.22 29.26
N PHE A 302 -27.13 32.00 27.95
CA PHE A 302 -27.94 31.07 27.19
C PHE A 302 -27.04 30.30 26.22
N VAL A 303 -27.28 29.01 26.08
CA VAL A 303 -26.55 28.13 25.16
C VAL A 303 -27.54 27.50 24.21
N TRP A 304 -27.28 27.62 22.91
CA TRP A 304 -28.14 27.13 21.83
C TRP A 304 -27.34 26.27 20.86
N TYR A 305 -27.98 25.33 20.18
CA TYR A 305 -27.48 24.82 18.91
C TYR A 305 -28.31 25.35 17.74
N GLY A 306 -27.65 25.57 16.60
CA GLY A 306 -28.29 26.00 15.35
C GLY A 306 -28.78 27.45 15.34
N ALA A 307 -28.45 28.25 16.37
CA ALA A 307 -28.78 29.67 16.39
C ALA A 307 -28.02 30.43 15.30
N THR A 308 -28.71 31.37 14.65
CA THR A 308 -28.14 32.22 13.58
C THR A 308 -27.65 33.57 14.08
N ASP A 309 -27.97 33.94 15.32
CA ASP A 309 -27.57 35.16 15.99
C ASP A 309 -27.42 34.95 17.51
N CYS A 310 -26.98 35.99 18.23
CA CYS A 310 -26.83 35.95 19.69
C CYS A 310 -28.15 35.90 20.46
N HIS A 311 -29.30 36.13 19.81
CA HIS A 311 -30.62 36.11 20.43
C HIS A 311 -31.24 34.70 20.43
N GLY A 312 -30.58 33.73 19.81
CA GLY A 312 -31.09 32.36 19.67
C GLY A 312 -32.06 32.19 18.50
N SER A 313 -32.10 33.12 17.54
CA SER A 313 -33.00 33.03 16.39
C SER A 313 -32.75 31.76 15.58
N GLY A 314 -33.79 30.93 15.46
CA GLY A 314 -33.73 29.64 14.77
C GLY A 314 -32.99 28.52 15.53
N GLY A 315 -32.45 28.80 16.71
CA GLY A 315 -31.73 27.83 17.53
C GLY A 315 -32.61 27.15 18.58
N THR A 316 -32.17 25.98 19.05
CA THR A 316 -32.79 25.25 20.16
C THR A 316 -31.93 25.37 21.42
N SER A 317 -32.57 25.64 22.56
CA SER A 317 -31.86 25.80 23.84
C SER A 317 -31.29 24.48 24.33
N ILE A 318 -30.02 24.51 24.75
CA ILE A 318 -29.33 23.41 25.45
C ILE A 318 -29.41 23.66 26.96
N THR A 319 -28.98 24.83 27.41
CA THR A 319 -28.94 25.21 28.83
C THR A 319 -28.91 26.73 29.01
N THR A 320 -29.24 27.19 30.22
CA THR A 320 -29.17 28.59 30.63
C THR A 320 -28.64 28.68 32.05
N GLY A 321 -27.94 29.76 32.39
CA GLY A 321 -27.41 29.97 33.74
C GLY A 321 -27.02 31.41 34.01
N THR A 322 -26.29 31.65 35.09
CA THR A 322 -25.73 32.97 35.44
C THR A 322 -24.20 32.90 35.44
N THR A 323 -23.52 33.88 34.84
CA THR A 323 -22.05 33.89 34.78
C THR A 323 -21.43 34.22 36.13
N THR A 324 -20.30 33.60 36.42
CA THR A 324 -19.48 33.92 37.59
C THR A 324 -18.41 34.99 37.32
N GLY A 325 -18.12 35.30 36.05
CA GLY A 325 -17.09 36.24 35.60
C GLY A 325 -15.63 35.77 35.77
N ALA A 326 -15.39 34.59 36.36
CA ALA A 326 -14.04 34.06 36.63
C ALA A 326 -13.73 32.72 35.92
N GLY A 327 -14.66 32.22 35.10
CA GLY A 327 -14.53 30.95 34.38
C GLY A 327 -15.74 30.05 34.60
N ASP A 328 -16.58 29.95 33.57
CA ASP A 328 -17.76 29.09 33.54
C ASP A 328 -17.49 27.87 32.65
N THR A 329 -18.15 26.74 32.91
CA THR A 329 -18.02 25.52 32.10
C THR A 329 -19.40 24.99 31.75
N ILE A 330 -19.59 24.63 30.48
CA ILE A 330 -20.80 23.95 30.01
C ILE A 330 -20.43 22.57 29.49
N SER A 331 -21.36 21.63 29.58
CA SER A 331 -21.25 20.31 28.97
C SER A 331 -22.38 20.13 27.97
N VAL A 332 -22.04 19.80 26.73
CA VAL A 332 -23.00 19.50 25.66
C VAL A 332 -23.01 17.99 25.47
N SER A 333 -24.13 17.35 25.80
CA SER A 333 -24.32 15.92 25.59
C SER A 333 -24.72 15.63 24.13
N ALA A 334 -24.31 14.50 23.57
CA ALA A 334 -24.72 14.05 22.25
C ALA A 334 -26.24 13.92 22.15
N ALA A 335 -26.92 13.52 23.23
CA ALA A 335 -28.38 13.46 23.27
C ALA A 335 -29.05 14.85 23.13
N SER A 336 -28.32 15.94 23.40
CA SER A 336 -28.87 17.31 23.37
C SER A 336 -28.82 17.99 22.00
N ILE A 337 -28.12 17.40 21.02
CA ILE A 337 -27.99 17.96 19.66
C ILE A 337 -28.30 16.92 18.57
N PRO A 338 -28.78 17.32 17.38
CA PRO A 338 -29.00 16.41 16.26
C PRO A 338 -27.68 15.84 15.69
N VAL A 339 -27.76 14.70 15.00
CA VAL A 339 -26.64 14.10 14.26
C VAL A 339 -26.14 15.06 13.17
N GLY A 340 -24.82 15.11 12.97
CA GLY A 340 -24.12 16.02 12.06
C GLY A 340 -23.43 17.17 12.78
N ALA A 341 -22.77 18.04 12.00
CA ALA A 341 -22.09 19.22 12.49
C ALA A 341 -23.10 20.29 12.97
N GLN A 342 -22.98 20.71 14.22
CA GLN A 342 -23.83 21.72 14.83
C GLN A 342 -23.00 22.93 15.27
N THR A 343 -23.54 24.13 15.03
CA THR A 343 -22.97 25.37 15.58
C THR A 343 -23.56 25.59 16.97
N ILE A 344 -22.71 25.56 18.00
CA ILE A 344 -23.08 25.85 19.38
C ILE A 344 -22.80 27.34 19.64
N THR A 345 -23.81 28.06 20.12
CA THR A 345 -23.73 29.48 20.44
C THR A 345 -23.89 29.69 21.94
N ILE A 346 -22.91 30.35 22.56
CA ILE A 346 -22.98 30.81 23.95
C ILE A 346 -23.22 32.32 23.91
N ALA A 347 -24.33 32.77 24.49
CA ALA A 347 -24.72 34.18 24.48
C ALA A 347 -25.03 34.66 25.91
N GLU A 348 -24.58 35.87 26.25
CA GLU A 348 -24.82 36.51 27.54
C GLU A 348 -25.55 37.84 27.36
N ARG A 349 -26.58 38.09 28.18
CA ARG A 349 -27.48 39.25 28.07
C ARG A 349 -27.08 40.38 29.02
N ASN A 350 -27.09 41.64 28.57
CA ASN A 350 -26.93 42.82 29.42
C ASN A 350 -28.24 43.27 30.10
N PHE A 351 -28.19 44.29 30.96
CA PHE A 351 -29.40 44.78 31.68
C PHE A 351 -30.39 45.55 30.78
N ALA A 352 -29.99 45.93 29.57
CA ALA A 352 -30.86 46.57 28.56
C ALA A 352 -31.52 45.56 27.60
N GLY A 353 -31.12 44.27 27.64
CA GLY A 353 -31.66 43.20 26.80
C GLY A 353 -30.84 42.84 25.56
N ASP A 354 -29.68 43.46 25.36
CA ASP A 354 -28.75 43.18 24.26
C ASP A 354 -27.77 42.04 24.61
N TYR A 355 -27.23 41.34 23.61
CA TYR A 355 -26.45 40.11 23.78
C TYR A 355 -25.06 40.16 23.16
N GLY A 356 -24.08 39.63 23.90
CA GLY A 356 -22.77 39.26 23.35
C GLY A 356 -22.69 37.75 23.19
N CYS A 357 -22.11 37.23 22.11
CA CYS A 357 -21.99 35.80 21.91
C CYS A 357 -20.70 35.36 21.23
N GLN A 358 -20.41 34.07 21.36
CA GLN A 358 -19.33 33.34 20.69
C GLN A 358 -19.84 31.97 20.25
N THR A 359 -19.21 31.40 19.22
CA THR A 359 -19.62 30.12 18.64
C THR A 359 -18.47 29.14 18.49
N PHE A 360 -18.79 27.84 18.52
CA PHE A 360 -17.90 26.76 18.12
C PHE A 360 -18.69 25.64 17.42
N THR A 361 -18.01 24.78 16.68
CA THR A 361 -18.64 23.64 16.00
C THR A 361 -18.45 22.37 16.81
N LEU A 362 -19.51 21.58 16.94
CA LEU A 362 -19.49 20.26 17.56
C LEU A 362 -20.24 19.29 16.66
N THR A 363 -19.63 18.17 16.31
CA THR A 363 -20.23 17.17 15.41
C THR A 363 -20.72 15.98 16.21
N ARG A 364 -22.01 15.65 16.10
CA ARG A 364 -22.53 14.39 16.60
C ARG A 364 -22.47 13.33 15.50
N ASP A 365 -21.79 12.24 15.78
CA ASP A 365 -21.72 11.08 14.89
C ASP A 365 -22.05 9.80 15.68
N ASP A 366 -23.16 9.16 15.32
CA ASP A 366 -23.62 7.93 15.96
C ASP A 366 -23.34 6.69 15.10
N THR A 367 -22.66 6.85 13.96
CA THR A 367 -22.37 5.76 13.02
C THR A 367 -20.93 5.31 13.15
N ALA A 368 -20.70 4.00 13.19
CA ALA A 368 -19.35 3.45 13.10
C ALA A 368 -18.82 3.55 11.65
N PRO A 369 -17.48 3.61 11.49
CA PRO A 369 -16.88 3.62 10.16
C PRO A 369 -17.24 2.35 9.38
N THR A 370 -17.22 2.43 8.06
CA THR A 370 -17.44 1.30 7.15
C THR A 370 -16.25 1.09 6.22
N VAL A 371 -16.02 -0.13 5.76
CA VAL A 371 -14.97 -0.42 4.78
C VAL A 371 -15.42 0.03 3.39
N VAL A 372 -14.55 0.77 2.69
CA VAL A 372 -14.82 1.28 1.33
C VAL A 372 -13.85 0.69 0.31
N ALA A 373 -14.20 0.81 -0.98
CA ALA A 373 -13.38 0.29 -2.07
C ALA A 373 -12.01 0.98 -2.17
N GLY A 374 -10.99 0.21 -2.57
CA GLY A 374 -9.61 0.67 -2.74
C GLY A 374 -8.62 0.20 -1.66
N GLY A 375 -9.06 -0.65 -0.72
CA GLY A 375 -8.17 -1.48 0.11
C GLY A 375 -8.05 -2.91 -0.42
N THR A 376 -7.31 -3.77 0.29
CA THR A 376 -7.11 -5.19 -0.03
C THR A 376 -8.45 -5.94 -0.03
N PRO A 377 -8.85 -6.61 -1.13
CA PRO A 377 -10.15 -7.28 -1.19
C PRO A 377 -10.25 -8.46 -0.20
N ILE A 378 -11.37 -8.54 0.53
CA ILE A 378 -11.63 -9.66 1.46
C ILE A 378 -11.79 -10.97 0.69
N GLY A 379 -11.16 -12.05 1.17
CA GLY A 379 -11.16 -13.36 0.52
C GLY A 379 -10.26 -13.42 -0.72
N SER A 380 -9.39 -12.43 -0.91
CA SER A 380 -8.35 -12.48 -1.94
C SER A 380 -7.16 -13.32 -1.50
N THR A 381 -6.38 -13.75 -2.49
CA THR A 381 -5.07 -14.33 -2.26
C THR A 381 -4.07 -13.22 -1.97
N LEU A 382 -3.38 -13.29 -0.84
CA LEU A 382 -2.36 -12.33 -0.43
C LEU A 382 -0.97 -12.94 -0.65
N ALA A 383 0.00 -12.18 -1.16
CA ALA A 383 1.39 -12.64 -1.16
C ALA A 383 1.92 -12.70 0.28
N TYR A 384 2.93 -13.53 0.53
CA TYR A 384 3.43 -13.76 1.89
C TYR A 384 4.10 -12.51 2.50
N ASP A 385 4.48 -11.51 1.70
CA ASP A 385 5.10 -10.25 2.11
C ASP A 385 4.26 -9.00 1.80
N ASP A 386 3.06 -9.18 1.23
CA ASP A 386 2.17 -8.06 0.90
C ASP A 386 1.59 -7.39 2.14
N GLU A 387 1.28 -6.10 1.98
CA GLU A 387 0.58 -5.29 2.97
C GLU A 387 -0.94 -5.45 2.89
N ILE A 388 -1.61 -5.46 4.04
CA ILE A 388 -3.07 -5.44 4.14
C ILE A 388 -3.52 -3.98 4.33
N ASP A 389 -4.19 -3.44 3.31
CA ASP A 389 -4.78 -2.11 3.30
C ASP A 389 -6.27 -2.17 3.64
N ILE A 390 -6.71 -1.49 4.72
CA ILE A 390 -8.11 -1.36 5.10
C ILE A 390 -8.52 0.11 4.99
N ARG A 391 -9.24 0.45 3.92
CA ARG A 391 -9.74 1.82 3.71
C ARG A 391 -11.11 2.01 4.37
N LEU A 392 -11.26 3.05 5.17
CA LEU A 392 -12.47 3.34 5.93
C LEU A 392 -13.23 4.56 5.37
N SER A 393 -14.53 4.63 5.62
CA SER A 393 -15.43 5.67 5.10
C SER A 393 -15.28 7.04 5.73
N GLU A 394 -14.45 7.16 6.77
CA GLU A 394 -14.28 8.37 7.59
C GLU A 394 -12.94 8.38 8.35
N GLN A 395 -12.66 9.47 9.06
CA GLN A 395 -11.45 9.62 9.85
C GLN A 395 -11.53 8.86 11.18
N ILE A 396 -10.43 8.21 11.56
CA ILE A 396 -10.34 7.41 12.78
C ILE A 396 -9.72 8.17 13.95
N LEU A 397 -9.95 7.69 15.17
CA LEU A 397 -9.31 8.21 16.36
C LEU A 397 -7.85 7.72 16.43
N PRO A 398 -6.85 8.62 16.46
CA PRO A 398 -5.46 8.20 16.57
C PRO A 398 -5.23 7.34 17.81
N GLY A 399 -4.63 6.15 17.62
CA GLY A 399 -4.35 5.19 18.69
C GLY A 399 -5.54 4.32 19.12
N SER A 400 -6.67 4.32 18.40
CA SER A 400 -7.80 3.43 18.70
C SER A 400 -7.70 2.04 18.08
N ILE A 401 -6.71 1.80 17.23
CA ILE A 401 -6.57 0.55 16.48
C ILE A 401 -6.00 -0.53 17.39
N THR A 402 -6.68 -1.66 17.46
CA THR A 402 -6.17 -2.88 18.07
C THR A 402 -6.31 -4.03 17.09
N VAL A 403 -5.24 -4.82 16.96
CA VAL A 403 -5.21 -6.05 16.18
C VAL A 403 -5.15 -7.21 17.17
N GLY A 404 -6.09 -8.15 17.12
CA GLY A 404 -6.19 -9.23 18.10
C GLY A 404 -7.44 -10.11 17.97
N GLY A 405 -7.26 -11.44 18.01
CA GLY A 405 -8.32 -12.45 17.89
C GLY A 405 -8.15 -13.42 16.70
N GLY A 406 -7.47 -13.00 15.64
CA GLY A 406 -7.23 -13.74 14.40
C GLY A 406 -5.88 -14.44 14.34
N ASP A 407 -5.75 -15.36 13.39
CA ASP A 407 -4.55 -16.19 13.23
C ASP A 407 -3.33 -15.42 12.72
N LEU A 408 -3.53 -14.29 12.04
CA LEU A 408 -2.45 -13.47 11.46
C LEU A 408 -1.93 -12.41 12.44
N ASP A 409 -2.60 -12.19 13.57
CA ASP A 409 -2.30 -11.05 14.44
C ASP A 409 -0.92 -11.11 15.08
N GLY A 410 -0.43 -12.32 15.37
CA GLY A 410 0.92 -12.55 15.91
C GLY A 410 2.04 -12.32 14.89
N GLU A 411 1.68 -12.18 13.62
CA GLU A 411 2.61 -12.00 12.50
C GLU A 411 2.65 -10.53 12.05
N ALA A 412 1.68 -9.71 12.45
CA ALA A 412 1.55 -8.30 12.08
C ALA A 412 2.53 -7.38 12.82
N VAL A 413 3.04 -6.35 12.13
CA VAL A 413 3.80 -5.25 12.75
C VAL A 413 2.83 -4.37 13.54
N LEU A 414 3.13 -4.17 14.83
CA LEU A 414 2.32 -3.36 15.73
C LEU A 414 3.07 -2.13 16.28
N PRO A 415 2.41 -0.97 16.41
CA PRO A 415 1.05 -0.68 15.97
C PRO A 415 0.96 -0.51 14.43
N PRO A 416 -0.21 -0.79 13.81
CA PRO A 416 -0.44 -0.51 12.39
C PRO A 416 -0.19 0.95 12.00
N THR A 417 0.18 1.17 10.74
CA THR A 417 0.37 2.52 10.19
C THR A 417 -0.98 3.11 9.77
N ILE A 418 -1.19 4.39 10.02
CA ILE A 418 -2.37 5.13 9.53
C ILE A 418 -1.92 6.05 8.40
N VAL A 419 -2.51 5.88 7.23
CA VAL A 419 -2.32 6.77 6.09
C VAL A 419 -3.59 7.58 5.88
N THR A 420 -3.53 8.87 6.16
CA THR A 420 -4.64 9.80 5.91
C THR A 420 -4.70 10.12 4.43
N THR A 421 -5.75 9.67 3.73
CA THR A 421 -5.89 9.89 2.28
C THR A 421 -6.64 11.19 1.96
N SER A 422 -7.50 11.66 2.86
CA SER A 422 -8.16 12.96 2.76
C SER A 422 -8.60 13.50 4.12
N ASN A 423 -9.34 14.62 4.12
CA ASN A 423 -10.02 15.10 5.33
C ASN A 423 -11.29 14.30 5.67
N THR A 424 -11.66 13.30 4.87
CA THR A 424 -12.88 12.50 5.01
C THR A 424 -12.65 11.00 5.04
N ASP A 425 -11.43 10.49 4.92
CA ASP A 425 -11.13 9.05 4.96
C ASP A 425 -9.69 8.75 5.42
N ASP A 426 -9.52 7.58 6.04
CA ASP A 426 -8.23 7.03 6.47
C ASP A 426 -8.07 5.57 5.99
N THR A 427 -6.82 5.17 5.73
CA THR A 427 -6.43 3.78 5.45
C THR A 427 -5.57 3.24 6.59
N ILE A 428 -5.93 2.07 7.11
CA ILE A 428 -5.09 1.30 8.03
C ILE A 428 -4.19 0.38 7.20
N GLN A 429 -2.90 0.42 7.51
CA GLN A 429 -1.86 -0.29 6.81
C GLN A 429 -1.17 -1.29 7.75
N ILE A 430 -1.28 -2.58 7.42
CA ILE A 430 -0.77 -3.68 8.25
C ILE A 430 0.23 -4.52 7.44
N SER A 431 1.51 -4.42 7.77
CA SER A 431 2.57 -5.22 7.18
C SER A 431 2.94 -6.44 8.06
N PRO A 432 3.44 -7.55 7.51
CA PRO A 432 3.99 -8.65 8.29
C PRO A 432 5.33 -8.26 8.93
N THR A 433 5.64 -8.83 10.10
CA THR A 433 6.93 -8.67 10.82
C THR A 433 8.10 -9.27 10.05
N THR A 434 7.86 -10.36 9.34
CA THR A 434 8.77 -10.93 8.35
C THR A 434 7.96 -11.41 7.18
N TYR A 435 7.10 -12.42 7.39
CA TYR A 435 6.19 -12.99 6.38
C TYR A 435 4.90 -13.46 7.03
N TRP A 436 3.80 -13.47 6.27
CA TRP A 436 2.57 -14.15 6.63
C TRP A 436 2.74 -15.67 6.48
N SER A 437 2.32 -16.42 7.50
CA SER A 437 2.39 -17.88 7.44
C SER A 437 1.27 -18.44 6.57
N PRO A 438 1.53 -19.52 5.82
CA PRO A 438 0.58 -20.02 4.84
C PRO A 438 -0.69 -20.59 5.49
N GLY A 439 -1.78 -20.57 4.74
CA GLY A 439 -3.07 -21.11 5.16
C GLY A 439 -4.24 -20.50 4.39
N SER A 440 -5.30 -21.28 4.18
CA SER A 440 -6.54 -20.78 3.58
C SER A 440 -7.49 -20.26 4.65
N GLY A 441 -8.18 -19.16 4.34
CA GLY A 441 -9.15 -18.53 5.24
C GLY A 441 -8.55 -17.99 6.54
N ARG A 442 -7.27 -17.63 6.53
CA ARG A 442 -6.56 -17.07 7.69
C ARG A 442 -7.11 -15.68 7.99
N THR A 443 -7.41 -15.41 9.26
CA THR A 443 -8.07 -14.16 9.65
C THR A 443 -7.10 -13.17 10.27
N ILE A 444 -7.32 -11.89 9.99
CA ILE A 444 -6.83 -10.77 10.78
C ILE A 444 -8.03 -10.04 11.38
N ASP A 445 -7.99 -9.85 12.70
CA ASP A 445 -9.07 -9.22 13.43
C ASP A 445 -8.64 -7.80 13.86
N VAL A 446 -9.44 -6.80 13.46
CA VAL A 446 -9.12 -5.39 13.64
C VAL A 446 -10.30 -4.67 14.27
N ASP A 447 -10.06 -4.11 15.44
CA ASP A 447 -10.99 -3.22 16.14
C ASP A 447 -10.49 -1.78 15.97
N VAL A 448 -11.36 -0.87 15.52
CA VAL A 448 -11.04 0.54 15.31
C VAL A 448 -12.19 1.45 15.69
N ARG A 449 -11.90 2.67 16.17
CA ARG A 449 -12.92 3.67 16.48
C ARG A 449 -12.77 4.91 15.61
N ASP A 450 -13.89 5.51 15.23
CA ASP A 450 -13.89 6.85 14.64
C ASP A 450 -13.55 7.94 15.69
N ARG A 451 -13.48 9.20 15.26
CA ARG A 451 -13.20 10.35 16.15
C ARG A 451 -14.28 10.59 17.22
N ALA A 452 -15.53 10.14 17.00
CA ALA A 452 -16.63 10.18 17.96
C ALA A 452 -16.63 8.97 18.93
N GLY A 453 -15.79 7.98 18.67
CA GLY A 453 -15.57 6.80 19.50
C GLY A 453 -16.43 5.59 19.15
N ASN A 454 -17.17 5.59 18.02
CA ASN A 454 -17.97 4.44 17.61
C ASN A 454 -17.05 3.32 17.14
N LEU A 455 -17.31 2.09 17.58
CA LEU A 455 -16.45 0.93 17.35
C LEU A 455 -16.89 0.18 16.08
N LEU A 456 -15.92 -0.09 15.21
CA LEU A 456 -16.01 -1.05 14.11
C LEU A 456 -15.10 -2.23 14.44
N ASN A 457 -15.69 -3.43 14.45
CA ASN A 457 -14.95 -4.69 14.55
C ASN A 457 -14.93 -5.34 13.17
N LEU A 458 -13.74 -5.72 12.71
CA LEU A 458 -13.52 -6.39 11.43
C LEU A 458 -12.86 -7.74 11.67
N SER A 459 -13.31 -8.73 10.92
CA SER A 459 -12.61 -10.01 10.76
C SER A 459 -12.45 -10.25 9.28
N LEU A 460 -11.21 -10.16 8.79
CA LEU A 460 -10.89 -10.20 7.36
C LEU A 460 -10.14 -11.51 7.08
N ALA A 461 -10.70 -12.35 6.22
CA ALA A 461 -10.10 -13.63 5.84
C ALA A 461 -9.33 -13.50 4.52
N PHE A 462 -8.13 -14.07 4.47
CA PHE A 462 -7.27 -14.11 3.30
C PHE A 462 -6.76 -15.53 3.06
N ASP A 463 -6.54 -15.86 1.78
CA ASP A 463 -5.87 -17.09 1.40
C ASP A 463 -4.38 -16.82 1.17
N LEU A 464 -3.54 -17.44 1.99
CA LEU A 464 -2.09 -17.32 1.92
C LEU A 464 -1.51 -18.61 1.33
N PRO A 465 -1.08 -18.59 0.05
CA PRO A 465 -0.60 -19.79 -0.62
C PRO A 465 0.68 -20.32 0.04
N ASN A 466 0.83 -21.65 0.08
CA ASN A 466 2.00 -22.29 0.67
C ASN A 466 3.23 -21.96 -0.18
N GLY A 467 3.98 -20.96 0.26
CA GLY A 467 4.99 -20.26 -0.54
C GLY A 467 6.33 -20.96 -0.64
N THR A 468 6.55 -22.15 -0.10
CA THR A 468 7.91 -22.69 0.04
C THR A 468 8.29 -23.67 -1.07
N VAL A 469 9.58 -23.69 -1.40
CA VAL A 469 10.16 -24.78 -2.19
C VAL A 469 10.27 -26.00 -1.28
N GLU A 470 9.55 -27.05 -1.62
CA GLU A 470 9.47 -28.30 -0.86
C GLU A 470 10.21 -29.43 -1.59
N PRO A 471 10.68 -30.47 -0.88
CA PRO A 471 11.05 -31.72 -1.55
C PRO A 471 9.85 -32.27 -2.32
N MET A 472 10.08 -32.79 -3.53
CA MET A 472 9.05 -33.51 -4.27
C MET A 472 8.50 -34.68 -3.43
N TYR A 473 9.42 -35.39 -2.77
CA TYR A 473 9.13 -36.54 -1.92
C TYR A 473 9.51 -36.27 -0.47
N ALA A 474 8.54 -36.33 0.43
CA ALA A 474 8.77 -36.10 1.86
C ALA A 474 9.80 -37.06 2.50
N ALA A 475 10.03 -38.24 1.90
CA ALA A 475 11.04 -39.21 2.35
C ALA A 475 12.47 -38.87 1.88
N ALA A 476 12.63 -37.88 0.99
CA ALA A 476 13.92 -37.40 0.50
C ALA A 476 14.05 -35.85 0.60
N PRO A 477 13.99 -35.28 1.83
CA PRO A 477 14.15 -33.84 2.03
C PRO A 477 15.54 -33.28 1.68
N ASP A 478 16.57 -34.12 1.68
CA ASP A 478 17.98 -33.72 1.57
C ASP A 478 18.67 -34.21 0.29
N TRP A 479 19.84 -33.63 -0.01
CA TRP A 479 20.56 -33.85 -1.27
C TRP A 479 20.86 -35.33 -1.52
N ASN A 480 21.43 -36.03 -0.55
CA ASN A 480 21.96 -37.38 -0.74
C ASN A 480 20.90 -38.50 -0.81
N GLN A 481 19.61 -38.19 -0.80
CA GLN A 481 18.55 -39.17 -0.65
C GLN A 481 17.94 -39.56 -2.01
N HIS A 482 17.55 -40.82 -2.13
CA HIS A 482 17.04 -41.40 -3.36
C HIS A 482 15.70 -42.10 -3.14
N ILE A 483 14.84 -42.04 -4.14
CA ILE A 483 13.47 -42.60 -4.16
C ILE A 483 13.38 -43.61 -5.30
N ARG A 484 12.67 -44.71 -5.11
CA ARG A 484 12.44 -45.72 -6.15
C ARG A 484 11.66 -45.09 -7.30
N ASN A 485 12.12 -45.34 -8.52
CA ASN A 485 11.38 -44.96 -9.72
C ASN A 485 10.33 -46.04 -10.06
N ASP A 486 9.20 -46.03 -9.35
CA ASP A 486 8.11 -47.01 -9.49
C ASP A 486 6.78 -46.40 -9.97
N GLY A 487 6.78 -45.11 -10.31
CA GLY A 487 5.66 -44.38 -10.89
C GLY A 487 5.60 -44.48 -12.41
N THR A 488 4.50 -43.98 -13.00
CA THR A 488 4.37 -43.80 -14.46
C THR A 488 5.21 -42.66 -14.98
N ARG A 489 5.40 -41.62 -14.14
CA ARG A 489 6.30 -40.49 -14.36
C ARG A 489 7.17 -40.30 -13.14
N VAL A 490 8.22 -39.50 -13.27
CA VAL A 490 9.16 -39.23 -12.17
C VAL A 490 8.56 -38.43 -11.03
N PHE A 491 7.42 -37.79 -11.25
CA PHE A 491 6.66 -37.07 -10.23
C PHE A 491 5.56 -37.93 -9.57
N ASP A 492 5.24 -39.10 -10.15
CA ASP A 492 4.19 -40.02 -9.68
C ASP A 492 4.73 -41.16 -8.80
N ALA A 493 6.02 -41.15 -8.46
CA ALA A 493 6.62 -42.26 -7.73
C ALA A 493 6.03 -42.39 -6.32
N SER A 494 6.09 -43.61 -5.75
CA SER A 494 5.44 -43.92 -4.47
C SER A 494 6.05 -43.21 -3.26
N GLY A 495 7.20 -42.55 -3.42
CA GLY A 495 7.96 -41.93 -2.34
C GLY A 495 8.72 -42.93 -1.46
N VAL A 496 8.84 -44.19 -1.88
CA VAL A 496 9.63 -45.21 -1.16
C VAL A 496 11.12 -44.96 -1.38
N SER A 497 11.90 -44.85 -0.30
CA SER A 497 13.36 -44.68 -0.40
C SER A 497 14.03 -45.87 -1.07
N CYS A 498 15.06 -45.60 -1.88
CA CYS A 498 15.93 -46.62 -2.42
C CYS A 498 16.88 -47.19 -1.35
N ASP A 499 17.19 -48.48 -1.45
CA ASP A 499 18.12 -49.17 -0.55
C ASP A 499 19.36 -49.74 -1.26
N GLY A 500 19.42 -49.63 -2.58
CA GLY A 500 20.52 -50.08 -3.43
C GLY A 500 20.36 -51.53 -3.88
N THR A 501 19.21 -52.16 -3.62
CA THR A 501 18.85 -53.48 -4.15
C THR A 501 18.13 -53.43 -5.49
N GLU A 502 17.71 -52.24 -5.93
CA GLU A 502 17.00 -52.00 -7.18
C GLU A 502 17.81 -52.52 -8.38
N THR A 503 17.14 -53.11 -9.37
CA THR A 503 17.76 -53.81 -10.50
C THR A 503 17.60 -53.04 -11.81
N GLY A 504 18.58 -52.21 -12.17
CA GLY A 504 18.56 -51.42 -13.39
C GLY A 504 19.69 -50.40 -13.44
N PHE A 505 19.55 -49.41 -14.31
CA PHE A 505 20.43 -48.24 -14.41
C PHE A 505 20.22 -47.28 -13.22
N ILE A 506 21.00 -46.19 -13.20
CA ILE A 506 20.89 -45.14 -12.18
C ILE A 506 19.44 -44.64 -12.04
N THR A 507 18.68 -44.60 -13.13
CA THR A 507 17.29 -44.11 -13.20
C THR A 507 16.27 -44.99 -12.45
N SER A 508 16.64 -46.20 -12.02
CA SER A 508 15.80 -46.99 -11.09
C SER A 508 15.69 -46.34 -9.70
N CYS A 509 16.60 -45.43 -9.38
CA CYS A 509 16.59 -44.62 -8.16
C CYS A 509 16.68 -43.14 -8.49
N LEU A 510 15.55 -42.44 -8.37
CA LEU A 510 15.45 -41.00 -8.52
C LEU A 510 16.25 -40.31 -7.42
N HIS A 511 17.15 -39.41 -7.78
CA HIS A 511 17.85 -38.56 -6.83
C HIS A 511 16.89 -37.49 -6.25
N GLY A 512 16.29 -37.77 -5.09
CA GLY A 512 15.27 -36.92 -4.47
C GLY A 512 15.78 -35.52 -4.11
N GLY A 513 17.08 -35.37 -3.86
CA GLY A 513 17.72 -34.08 -3.66
C GLY A 513 17.65 -33.13 -4.87
N GLU A 514 17.53 -33.67 -6.08
CA GLU A 514 17.40 -32.90 -7.33
C GLU A 514 15.93 -32.58 -7.65
N LEU A 515 14.97 -33.22 -6.98
CA LEU A 515 13.54 -33.08 -7.26
C LEU A 515 12.85 -32.19 -6.22
N ARG A 516 12.52 -30.96 -6.63
CA ARG A 516 11.82 -29.95 -5.82
C ARG A 516 10.50 -29.54 -6.44
N LYS A 517 9.58 -29.09 -5.59
CA LYS A 517 8.27 -28.59 -6.01
C LYS A 517 7.84 -27.33 -5.28
N VAL A 518 6.91 -26.62 -5.90
CA VAL A 518 6.22 -25.44 -5.37
C VAL A 518 4.74 -25.60 -5.65
N LEU A 519 3.90 -25.57 -4.62
CA LEU A 519 2.44 -25.69 -4.73
C LEU A 519 1.83 -24.34 -5.14
N VAL A 520 1.11 -24.31 -6.26
CA VAL A 520 0.47 -23.08 -6.77
C VAL A 520 -1.03 -23.09 -6.45
N LEU A 521 -1.39 -22.66 -5.23
CA LEU A 521 -2.76 -22.83 -4.70
C LEU A 521 -3.87 -22.11 -5.50
N ASN A 522 -3.52 -21.08 -6.27
CA ASN A 522 -4.46 -20.31 -7.08
C ASN A 522 -4.58 -20.81 -8.54
N ALA A 523 -4.01 -21.97 -8.87
CA ALA A 523 -4.13 -22.58 -10.19
C ALA A 523 -4.45 -24.07 -10.10
N THR A 524 -5.43 -24.49 -10.90
CA THR A 524 -5.87 -25.90 -11.01
C THR A 524 -5.54 -26.48 -12.39
N SER A 525 -4.71 -25.80 -13.18
CA SER A 525 -4.21 -26.30 -14.47
C SER A 525 -2.88 -25.64 -14.82
N CYS A 526 -2.04 -26.34 -15.57
CA CYS A 526 -0.74 -25.84 -16.01
C CYS A 526 -0.78 -24.79 -17.14
N ALA A 527 -1.96 -24.44 -17.65
CA ALA A 527 -2.10 -23.54 -18.78
C ALA A 527 -1.51 -22.14 -18.48
N GLY A 528 -0.48 -21.74 -19.25
CA GLY A 528 0.16 -20.43 -19.16
C GLY A 528 1.10 -20.25 -17.96
N LEU A 529 1.35 -21.30 -17.19
CA LEU A 529 2.27 -21.27 -16.06
C LEU A 529 3.69 -21.62 -16.49
N THR A 530 4.63 -20.78 -16.07
CA THR A 530 6.07 -21.01 -16.17
C THR A 530 6.71 -20.58 -14.86
N ALA A 531 7.87 -21.14 -14.52
CA ALA A 531 8.60 -20.75 -13.34
C ALA A 531 10.11 -20.65 -13.61
N SER A 532 10.78 -19.85 -12.80
CA SER A 532 12.22 -19.69 -12.81
C SER A 532 12.71 -19.46 -11.40
N ASP A 533 13.84 -20.04 -11.03
CA ASP A 533 14.50 -19.72 -9.77
C ASP A 533 15.49 -18.55 -9.91
N ALA A 534 15.71 -17.81 -8.82
CA ALA A 534 16.48 -16.58 -8.81
C ALA A 534 17.96 -16.77 -9.21
N ASN A 535 18.51 -17.97 -8.96
CA ASN A 535 19.90 -18.29 -9.27
C ASN A 535 20.08 -19.11 -10.56
N GLY A 536 18.99 -19.42 -11.28
CA GLY A 536 19.02 -20.24 -12.50
C GLY A 536 19.57 -21.65 -12.31
N TRP A 537 19.34 -22.26 -11.15
CA TRP A 537 19.83 -23.59 -10.80
C TRP A 537 19.12 -24.70 -11.58
N TYR A 538 17.82 -24.54 -11.81
CA TYR A 538 16.96 -25.54 -12.44
C TYR A 538 16.09 -24.93 -13.54
N GLY A 539 15.76 -25.75 -14.53
CA GLY A 539 14.56 -25.55 -15.34
C GLY A 539 13.34 -26.07 -14.58
N TRP A 540 12.24 -25.34 -14.66
CA TRP A 540 10.98 -25.66 -13.97
C TRP A 540 9.89 -26.01 -14.97
N GLY A 541 9.19 -27.12 -14.73
CA GLY A 541 7.99 -27.53 -15.44
C GLY A 541 6.76 -27.39 -14.56
N CYS A 542 5.59 -27.32 -15.17
CA CYS A 542 4.33 -27.44 -14.43
C CYS A 542 3.82 -28.88 -14.52
N TYR A 543 3.45 -29.44 -13.37
CA TYR A 543 2.88 -30.76 -13.22
C TYR A 543 1.48 -30.64 -12.61
N ASP A 544 0.51 -31.33 -13.21
CA ASP A 544 -0.89 -31.39 -12.78
C ASP A 544 -1.17 -32.77 -12.14
N PRO A 545 -1.15 -32.87 -10.80
CA PRO A 545 -1.29 -34.15 -10.12
C PRO A 545 -2.68 -34.77 -10.35
N PRO A 546 -2.80 -36.10 -10.47
CA PRO A 546 -4.10 -36.75 -10.65
C PRO A 546 -5.02 -36.55 -9.43
N GLY A 547 -6.00 -35.67 -9.54
CA GLY A 547 -7.03 -35.42 -8.51
C GLY A 547 -7.43 -33.94 -8.43
N PRO A 548 -8.44 -33.59 -7.60
CA PRO A 548 -8.73 -32.18 -7.33
C PRO A 548 -7.66 -31.61 -6.41
N GLY A 549 -6.81 -30.73 -6.94
CA GLY A 549 -5.71 -30.11 -6.19
C GLY A 549 -5.10 -28.94 -6.95
N PRO A 550 -4.23 -28.17 -6.28
CA PRO A 550 -3.43 -27.15 -6.95
C PRO A 550 -2.36 -27.81 -7.83
N VAL A 551 -1.97 -27.12 -8.91
CA VAL A 551 -0.83 -27.56 -9.72
C VAL A 551 0.49 -27.32 -9.00
N GLU A 552 1.50 -28.10 -9.39
CA GLU A 552 2.83 -28.05 -8.82
C GLU A 552 3.83 -27.55 -9.86
N MET A 553 4.63 -26.53 -9.55
CA MET A 553 5.83 -26.24 -10.33
C MET A 553 6.95 -27.13 -9.82
N VAL A 554 7.52 -27.97 -10.68
CA VAL A 554 8.50 -29.00 -10.35
C VAL A 554 9.81 -28.77 -11.10
N THR A 555 10.93 -29.15 -10.51
CA THR A 555 12.22 -29.16 -11.20
C THR A 555 12.25 -30.25 -12.27
N VAL A 556 12.57 -29.89 -13.52
CA VAL A 556 12.63 -30.83 -14.66
C VAL A 556 14.05 -31.09 -15.13
N VAL A 557 14.91 -30.07 -15.12
CA VAL A 557 16.32 -30.20 -15.55
C VAL A 557 17.23 -29.41 -14.64
N ARG A 558 18.40 -29.98 -14.33
CA ARG A 558 19.42 -29.29 -13.54
C ARG A 558 20.43 -28.61 -14.46
N VAL A 559 20.50 -27.28 -14.37
CA VAL A 559 21.38 -26.46 -15.23
C VAL A 559 22.78 -26.37 -14.63
N ASN A 560 22.88 -26.13 -13.33
CA ASN A 560 24.15 -25.96 -12.61
C ASN A 560 24.61 -27.25 -11.90
N GLY A 561 25.85 -27.29 -11.44
CA GLY A 561 26.35 -28.35 -10.58
C GLY A 561 25.95 -28.14 -9.12
N LEU A 562 26.28 -29.12 -8.27
CA LEU A 562 26.05 -28.99 -6.82
C LEU A 562 26.93 -27.89 -6.22
N ARG A 563 28.09 -27.62 -6.83
CA ARG A 563 29.05 -26.61 -6.37
C ARG A 563 28.47 -25.21 -6.36
N GLU A 564 27.53 -24.89 -7.23
CA GLU A 564 26.87 -23.59 -7.26
C GLU A 564 25.85 -23.43 -6.12
N PHE A 565 25.42 -24.54 -5.51
CA PHE A 565 24.40 -24.54 -4.45
C PHE A 565 25.01 -24.34 -3.06
N ILE A 566 26.34 -24.40 -2.93
CA ILE A 566 27.06 -24.35 -1.66
C ILE A 566 27.86 -23.06 -1.54
N ASP A 567 27.73 -22.35 -0.41
CA ASP A 567 28.69 -21.35 0.02
C ASP A 567 29.90 -22.06 0.66
N PHE A 568 31.00 -22.18 -0.09
CA PHE A 568 32.22 -22.81 0.41
C PHE A 568 32.96 -21.96 1.45
N GLY A 569 32.69 -20.65 1.54
CA GLY A 569 33.30 -19.75 2.53
C GLY A 569 32.74 -19.97 3.94
N THR A 570 31.42 -20.12 4.05
CA THR A 570 30.71 -20.38 5.32
C THR A 570 30.38 -21.86 5.55
N GLN A 571 30.55 -22.71 4.52
CA GLN A 571 30.13 -24.12 4.53
C GLN A 571 28.63 -24.27 4.82
N THR A 572 27.81 -23.43 4.20
CA THR A 572 26.35 -23.50 4.26
C THR A 572 25.76 -23.62 2.86
N TRP A 573 24.49 -24.01 2.75
CA TRP A 573 23.77 -23.95 1.49
C TRP A 573 23.48 -22.50 1.11
N ASN A 574 23.69 -22.15 -0.16
CA ASN A 574 23.20 -20.90 -0.72
C ASN A 574 21.67 -20.89 -0.67
N THR A 575 21.09 -19.70 -0.55
CA THR A 575 19.64 -19.53 -0.58
C THR A 575 19.15 -19.27 -1.99
N ASN A 576 17.91 -19.68 -2.27
CA ASN A 576 17.28 -19.47 -3.57
C ASN A 576 15.75 -19.34 -3.40
N SER A 577 15.10 -18.76 -4.40
CA SER A 577 13.65 -18.59 -4.49
C SER A 577 13.15 -18.90 -5.89
N VAL A 578 11.87 -19.20 -6.03
CA VAL A 578 11.19 -19.51 -7.29
C VAL A 578 10.13 -18.44 -7.55
N SER A 579 10.08 -17.94 -8.77
CA SER A 579 9.04 -17.04 -9.26
C SER A 579 8.22 -17.76 -10.33
N VAL A 580 6.90 -17.59 -10.29
CA VAL A 580 5.93 -18.19 -11.22
C VAL A 580 5.26 -17.07 -12.03
N SER A 581 4.95 -17.33 -13.30
CA SER A 581 4.42 -16.33 -14.24
C SER A 581 3.08 -15.71 -13.84
N ASN A 582 2.35 -16.30 -12.90
CA ASN A 582 1.11 -15.75 -12.33
C ASN A 582 1.38 -14.69 -11.23
N GLY A 583 2.64 -14.31 -11.01
CA GLY A 583 3.04 -13.32 -10.00
C GLY A 583 3.37 -13.92 -8.62
N PHE A 584 3.17 -15.23 -8.42
CA PHE A 584 3.57 -15.90 -7.19
C PHE A 584 5.10 -16.00 -7.09
N SER A 585 5.65 -15.85 -5.89
CA SER A 585 7.06 -16.15 -5.60
C SER A 585 7.22 -16.83 -4.25
N THR A 586 8.31 -17.58 -4.09
CA THR A 586 8.68 -18.22 -2.82
C THR A 586 9.66 -17.36 -2.02
N PRO A 587 9.70 -17.48 -0.69
CA PRO A 587 10.78 -16.91 0.11
C PRO A 587 12.14 -17.43 -0.34
N THR A 588 13.17 -16.60 -0.13
CA THR A 588 14.56 -16.97 -0.38
C THR A 588 15.09 -17.82 0.78
N THR A 589 15.24 -19.13 0.57
CA THR A 589 15.65 -20.09 1.61
C THR A 589 16.69 -21.08 1.08
N ALA A 590 17.39 -21.75 2.00
CA ALA A 590 18.19 -22.93 1.65
C ALA A 590 17.25 -24.14 1.53
N TRP A 591 17.37 -24.91 0.44
CA TRP A 591 16.44 -26.02 0.16
C TRP A 591 16.86 -27.36 0.78
N TRP A 592 18.11 -27.48 1.21
CA TRP A 592 18.67 -28.71 1.76
C TRP A 592 19.17 -28.49 3.18
N GLY A 593 19.02 -29.51 4.03
CA GLY A 593 19.45 -29.51 5.42
C GLY A 593 20.74 -30.30 5.68
N ASN A 594 21.39 -30.83 4.64
CA ASN A 594 22.59 -31.66 4.81
C ASN A 594 23.68 -30.90 5.59
N PRO A 595 24.34 -31.54 6.57
CA PRO A 595 25.56 -31.00 7.13
C PRO A 595 26.66 -30.95 6.06
N ILE A 596 27.42 -29.85 6.04
CA ILE A 596 28.57 -29.66 5.16
C ILE A 596 29.85 -29.71 5.99
N GLN A 597 30.77 -30.60 5.62
CA GLN A 597 32.00 -30.85 6.37
C GLN A 597 33.24 -30.67 5.49
N THR A 598 34.26 -29.98 5.99
CA THR A 598 35.53 -29.80 5.25
C THR A 598 36.40 -31.06 5.30
N VAL A 599 37.01 -31.41 4.17
CA VAL A 599 37.99 -32.48 4.03
C VAL A 599 39.40 -31.94 4.29
N PRO A 600 40.15 -32.47 5.28
CA PRO A 600 41.52 -32.07 5.53
C PRO A 600 42.50 -32.69 4.52
N ALA A 601 43.67 -32.06 4.36
CA ALA A 601 44.74 -32.55 3.48
C ALA A 601 45.17 -34.00 3.78
N GLY A 602 45.06 -34.43 5.04
CA GLY A 602 45.35 -35.81 5.47
C GLY A 602 44.39 -36.88 4.95
N GLY A 603 43.36 -36.51 4.17
CA GLY A 603 42.28 -37.42 3.78
C GLY A 603 41.21 -37.54 4.86
N ILE A 604 40.13 -38.25 4.53
CA ILE A 604 39.00 -38.46 5.44
C ILE A 604 38.29 -39.77 5.15
N SER A 605 37.64 -40.32 6.18
CA SER A 605 36.61 -41.34 6.04
C SER A 605 35.25 -40.64 6.09
N MET A 606 34.54 -40.57 4.97
CA MET A 606 33.16 -40.08 4.90
C MET A 606 32.25 -41.10 5.59
N ASN A 607 31.99 -40.90 6.89
CA ASN A 607 31.37 -41.87 7.78
C ASN A 607 30.06 -41.41 8.39
N THR A 608 29.59 -40.21 8.04
CA THR A 608 28.29 -39.69 8.46
C THR A 608 27.39 -39.66 7.25
N ALA A 609 26.32 -40.47 7.28
CA ALA A 609 25.36 -40.52 6.19
C ALA A 609 24.69 -39.16 6.02
N ASN A 610 24.19 -38.89 4.82
CA ASN A 610 23.52 -37.66 4.43
C ASN A 610 24.41 -36.40 4.58
N THR A 611 25.73 -36.54 4.58
CA THR A 611 26.69 -35.43 4.74
C THR A 611 27.35 -35.07 3.40
N VAL A 612 27.55 -33.76 3.18
CA VAL A 612 28.28 -33.23 2.03
C VAL A 612 29.70 -32.85 2.46
N TYR A 613 30.68 -33.56 1.94
CA TYR A 613 32.09 -33.33 2.23
C TYR A 613 32.71 -32.42 1.17
N VAL A 614 33.37 -31.34 1.60
CA VAL A 614 33.88 -30.31 0.70
C VAL A 614 35.36 -30.00 0.88
N THR A 615 36.01 -29.58 -0.19
CA THR A 615 37.27 -28.80 -0.08
C THR A 615 37.00 -27.37 -0.54
N THR A 616 37.50 -26.39 0.22
CA THR A 616 37.17 -24.97 0.01
C THR A 616 38.23 -24.22 -0.82
N ALA A 617 39.35 -24.86 -1.11
CA ALA A 617 40.48 -24.30 -1.85
C ALA A 617 41.23 -25.42 -2.59
N ASN A 618 42.25 -25.06 -3.38
CA ASN A 618 43.21 -26.04 -3.89
C ASN A 618 43.92 -26.72 -2.71
N VAL A 619 43.82 -28.05 -2.62
CA VAL A 619 44.41 -28.83 -1.51
C VAL A 619 45.39 -29.85 -2.06
N THR A 620 46.60 -29.89 -1.52
CA THR A 620 47.51 -31.02 -1.75
C THR A 620 47.17 -32.15 -0.78
N MET A 621 46.65 -33.26 -1.29
CA MET A 621 46.21 -34.40 -0.50
C MET A 621 47.39 -35.30 -0.14
N THR A 622 47.57 -35.55 1.16
CA THR A 622 48.52 -36.51 1.74
C THR A 622 47.83 -37.79 2.25
N GLY A 623 46.54 -37.95 1.97
CA GLY A 623 45.78 -39.16 2.28
C GLY A 623 44.52 -39.30 1.41
N ALA A 624 43.92 -40.49 1.45
CA ALA A 624 42.75 -40.84 0.65
C ALA A 624 41.43 -40.33 1.26
N ILE A 625 40.45 -40.10 0.39
CA ILE A 625 39.06 -39.85 0.75
C ILE A 625 38.30 -41.16 0.57
N THR A 626 37.79 -41.74 1.65
CA THR A 626 37.12 -43.06 1.61
C THR A 626 35.64 -42.90 1.95
N ALA A 627 34.76 -43.40 1.10
CA ALA A 627 33.35 -43.56 1.45
C ALA A 627 33.18 -44.75 2.41
N SER A 628 32.75 -44.48 3.63
CA SER A 628 32.57 -45.49 4.69
C SER A 628 31.13 -45.72 5.08
N VAL A 629 30.19 -44.94 4.54
CA VAL A 629 28.74 -45.11 4.65
C VAL A 629 28.09 -44.72 3.33
N ASP A 630 26.84 -45.12 3.13
CA ASP A 630 26.03 -44.76 1.97
C ASP A 630 25.47 -43.34 2.11
N ASN A 631 24.90 -42.78 1.03
CA ASN A 631 24.29 -41.44 1.00
C ASN A 631 25.29 -40.33 1.37
N VAL A 632 26.43 -40.26 0.70
CA VAL A 632 27.45 -39.24 0.96
C VAL A 632 27.88 -38.54 -0.33
N THR A 633 28.18 -37.25 -0.21
CA THR A 633 28.69 -36.45 -1.32
C THR A 633 30.11 -35.99 -1.05
N PHE A 634 30.97 -35.98 -2.08
CA PHE A 634 32.21 -35.21 -2.09
C PHE A 634 32.20 -34.16 -3.20
N SER A 635 32.52 -32.91 -2.87
CA SER A 635 32.62 -31.82 -3.83
C SER A 635 33.83 -30.90 -3.58
N THR A 636 34.49 -30.42 -4.62
CA THR A 636 35.50 -29.36 -4.50
C THR A 636 34.90 -28.00 -4.84
N ALA A 637 35.34 -26.90 -4.23
CA ALA A 637 34.86 -25.57 -4.59
C ALA A 637 35.05 -25.25 -6.09
N PRO A 638 34.22 -24.39 -6.70
CA PRO A 638 34.39 -23.97 -8.09
C PRO A 638 35.83 -23.52 -8.40
N SER A 639 36.36 -23.95 -9.55
CA SER A 639 37.74 -23.65 -9.99
C SER A 639 38.86 -24.14 -9.06
N THR A 640 38.56 -24.99 -8.08
CA THR A 640 39.56 -25.63 -7.21
C THR A 640 39.77 -27.09 -7.58
N ALA A 641 40.93 -27.63 -7.19
CA ALA A 641 41.23 -29.04 -7.36
C ALA A 641 41.98 -29.61 -6.16
N ILE A 642 41.71 -30.89 -5.88
CA ILE A 642 42.60 -31.70 -5.06
C ILE A 642 43.77 -32.18 -5.91
N THR A 643 44.98 -31.97 -5.40
CA THR A 643 46.21 -32.41 -6.03
C THR A 643 46.85 -33.46 -5.15
N THR A 644 47.10 -34.67 -5.63
CA THR A 644 47.65 -35.74 -4.80
C THR A 644 49.06 -36.15 -5.18
N ASN A 645 49.84 -36.59 -4.19
CA ASN A 645 51.13 -37.24 -4.36
C ASN A 645 51.20 -38.58 -3.61
N VAL A 646 50.06 -39.11 -3.15
CA VAL A 646 50.02 -40.36 -2.41
C VAL A 646 49.84 -41.57 -3.31
N ALA A 647 50.51 -42.66 -2.94
CA ALA A 647 50.33 -43.98 -3.54
C ALA A 647 49.05 -44.68 -3.03
N ALA A 648 47.90 -44.01 -3.11
CA ALA A 648 46.58 -44.57 -2.80
C ALA A 648 45.49 -44.07 -3.76
N HIS A 649 44.41 -44.86 -3.93
CA HIS A 649 43.21 -44.41 -4.61
C HIS A 649 42.68 -43.12 -3.96
N GLN A 650 42.61 -42.01 -4.71
CA GLN A 650 42.37 -40.70 -4.09
C GLN A 650 40.95 -40.59 -3.53
N ILE A 651 39.97 -41.07 -4.28
CA ILE A 651 38.59 -41.28 -3.83
C ILE A 651 38.32 -42.78 -3.93
N ASN A 652 38.08 -43.42 -2.78
CA ASN A 652 37.82 -44.85 -2.67
C ASN A 652 36.37 -45.10 -2.25
N ILE A 653 35.62 -45.78 -3.11
CA ILE A 653 34.24 -46.17 -2.91
C ILE A 653 34.20 -47.70 -3.03
N THR A 654 34.15 -48.40 -1.90
CA THR A 654 34.12 -49.86 -1.87
C THR A 654 32.97 -50.35 -1.00
N GLY A 655 32.04 -51.13 -1.57
CA GLY A 655 30.89 -51.67 -0.83
C GLY A 655 29.89 -50.60 -0.39
N ARG A 656 29.69 -49.55 -1.19
CA ARG A 656 28.84 -48.40 -0.85
C ARG A 656 27.86 -48.04 -1.96
N ASN A 657 26.73 -47.46 -1.55
CA ASN A 657 25.69 -47.00 -2.46
C ASN A 657 25.42 -45.50 -2.30
N PHE A 658 24.83 -44.88 -3.33
CA PHE A 658 24.35 -43.48 -3.28
C PHE A 658 25.47 -42.49 -2.91
N VAL A 659 26.59 -42.60 -3.62
CA VAL A 659 27.72 -41.68 -3.46
C VAL A 659 27.75 -40.71 -4.62
N TRP A 660 27.84 -39.42 -4.30
CA TRP A 660 28.00 -38.35 -5.27
C TRP A 660 29.42 -37.81 -5.27
N VAL A 661 29.99 -37.59 -6.45
CA VAL A 661 31.31 -36.97 -6.61
C VAL A 661 31.26 -35.85 -7.64
N GLU A 662 31.67 -34.64 -7.24
CA GLU A 662 31.90 -33.51 -8.13
C GLU A 662 33.26 -32.88 -7.83
N ALA A 663 34.33 -33.35 -8.49
CA ALA A 663 35.71 -33.04 -8.08
C ALA A 663 36.62 -32.49 -9.20
N GLY A 664 37.41 -31.46 -8.87
CA GLY A 664 38.60 -31.12 -9.63
C GLY A 664 39.77 -31.93 -9.08
N MET A 665 40.46 -32.69 -9.92
CA MET A 665 41.42 -33.69 -9.47
C MET A 665 42.70 -33.64 -10.33
N ARG A 666 43.85 -33.60 -9.67
CA ARG A 666 45.17 -33.67 -10.31
C ARG A 666 46.09 -34.58 -9.52
N HIS A 667 47.04 -35.21 -10.19
CA HIS A 667 48.11 -35.96 -9.55
C HIS A 667 49.47 -35.35 -9.91
N ILE A 668 50.36 -35.21 -8.93
CA ILE A 668 51.76 -34.80 -9.14
C ILE A 668 52.59 -36.06 -9.41
N ASP A 669 53.36 -36.06 -10.48
CA ASP A 669 54.11 -37.21 -10.96
C ASP A 669 54.98 -37.95 -9.93
N GLY A 670 55.07 -39.28 -10.10
CA GLY A 670 56.27 -40.05 -9.75
C GLY A 670 56.24 -40.93 -8.50
N THR A 671 55.14 -41.02 -7.75
CA THR A 671 55.07 -41.86 -6.53
C THR A 671 53.81 -42.73 -6.47
N GLY A 672 53.93 -43.95 -7.00
CA GLY A 672 52.98 -45.04 -6.76
C GLY A 672 51.86 -45.20 -7.80
N ASN A 673 51.29 -46.40 -7.84
CA ASN A 673 50.18 -46.79 -8.71
C ASN A 673 48.85 -46.44 -8.04
N SER A 674 48.02 -45.56 -8.60
CA SER A 674 46.78 -45.08 -7.96
C SER A 674 45.76 -44.52 -8.95
N SER A 675 44.50 -44.97 -8.85
CA SER A 675 43.38 -44.34 -9.58
C SER A 675 42.92 -43.09 -8.84
N GLY A 676 42.47 -42.07 -9.58
CA GLY A 676 41.84 -40.91 -8.96
C GLY A 676 40.54 -41.31 -8.28
N ILE A 677 39.67 -42.02 -9.00
CA ILE A 677 38.43 -42.57 -8.46
C ILE A 677 38.47 -44.08 -8.60
N PHE A 678 38.25 -44.78 -7.50
CA PHE A 678 38.16 -46.23 -7.44
C PHE A 678 36.79 -46.63 -6.89
N ILE A 679 36.05 -47.39 -7.68
CA ILE A 679 34.71 -47.87 -7.36
C ILE A 679 34.74 -49.40 -7.43
N ARG A 680 34.34 -50.04 -6.33
CA ARG A 680 34.33 -51.50 -6.24
C ARG A 680 33.10 -51.98 -5.46
N ASP A 681 32.47 -53.06 -5.93
CA ASP A 681 31.35 -53.72 -5.23
C ASP A 681 30.26 -52.71 -4.79
N SER A 682 29.96 -51.72 -5.63
CA SER A 682 29.17 -50.53 -5.28
C SER A 682 28.04 -50.31 -6.29
N ALA A 683 26.96 -49.63 -5.87
CA ALA A 683 25.82 -49.33 -6.74
C ALA A 683 25.29 -47.90 -6.63
N PHE A 684 24.67 -47.37 -7.69
CA PHE A 684 24.04 -46.03 -7.66
C PHE A 684 25.00 -44.91 -7.26
N ILE A 685 26.10 -44.79 -8.01
CA ILE A 685 27.11 -43.74 -7.80
C ILE A 685 27.02 -42.74 -8.94
N THR A 686 26.93 -41.46 -8.60
CA THR A 686 26.96 -40.37 -9.58
C THR A 686 28.28 -39.64 -9.48
N VAL A 687 29.03 -39.62 -10.59
CA VAL A 687 30.20 -38.78 -10.76
C VAL A 687 29.86 -37.76 -11.83
N ASP A 688 29.62 -36.53 -11.41
CA ASP A 688 29.22 -35.43 -12.28
C ASP A 688 30.28 -34.34 -12.31
N ARG A 689 30.35 -33.57 -13.40
CA ARG A 689 31.16 -32.35 -13.55
C ARG A 689 32.59 -32.47 -12.99
N THR A 690 33.17 -33.66 -13.15
CA THR A 690 34.46 -34.01 -12.55
C THR A 690 35.55 -33.94 -13.61
N ALA A 691 36.59 -33.15 -13.30
CA ALA A 691 37.73 -32.95 -14.18
C ALA A 691 38.98 -33.56 -13.54
N MET A 692 39.59 -34.55 -14.19
CA MET A 692 40.74 -35.27 -13.65
C MET A 692 41.87 -35.46 -14.67
N ALA A 693 43.11 -35.29 -14.19
CA ALA A 693 44.29 -35.46 -15.02
C ALA A 693 45.52 -35.96 -14.25
N ASN A 694 46.46 -36.54 -15.01
CA ASN A 694 47.78 -36.99 -14.55
C ASN A 694 47.78 -38.19 -13.59
N TYR A 695 46.64 -38.84 -13.33
CA TYR A 695 46.59 -39.98 -12.41
C TYR A 695 47.25 -41.21 -13.02
N ARG A 696 48.35 -41.66 -12.40
CA ARG A 696 49.12 -42.84 -12.81
C ARG A 696 48.39 -44.10 -12.34
N GLY A 697 47.57 -44.71 -13.21
CA GLY A 697 46.91 -45.97 -12.88
C GLY A 697 47.92 -47.07 -12.49
N PHE A 698 47.44 -48.15 -11.85
CA PHE A 698 48.14 -49.45 -11.83
C PHE A 698 48.33 -49.99 -13.25
N SER A 699 49.25 -50.94 -13.43
CA SER A 699 49.43 -51.69 -14.68
C SER A 699 48.08 -52.20 -15.22
N ASN A 700 47.70 -51.74 -16.41
CA ASN A 700 46.41 -51.95 -17.08
C ASN A 700 45.17 -51.29 -16.45
N THR A 701 45.26 -50.18 -15.70
CA THR A 701 44.06 -49.59 -15.05
C THR A 701 43.77 -48.15 -15.45
N GLY A 702 42.55 -47.68 -15.17
CA GLY A 702 42.12 -46.31 -15.49
C GLY A 702 42.37 -45.28 -14.39
N GLN A 703 42.31 -43.99 -14.78
CA GLN A 703 42.18 -42.87 -13.84
C GLN A 703 40.88 -43.00 -13.02
N VAL A 704 39.81 -43.45 -13.68
CA VAL A 704 38.62 -44.01 -13.05
C VAL A 704 38.67 -45.53 -13.21
N ARG A 705 38.60 -46.26 -12.10
CA ARG A 705 38.61 -47.71 -12.11
C ARG A 705 37.36 -48.24 -11.42
N VAL A 706 36.61 -49.06 -12.15
CA VAL A 706 35.35 -49.66 -11.72
C VAL A 706 35.50 -51.18 -11.71
N ILE A 707 35.07 -51.82 -10.63
CA ILE A 707 35.08 -53.27 -10.47
C ILE A 707 33.76 -53.74 -9.83
N HIS A 708 33.11 -54.78 -10.38
CA HIS A 708 31.90 -55.40 -9.79
C HIS A 708 30.78 -54.43 -9.41
N SER A 709 30.61 -53.36 -10.19
CA SER A 709 29.72 -52.24 -9.81
C SER A 709 28.65 -51.99 -10.85
N ARG A 710 27.54 -51.39 -10.40
CA ARG A 710 26.32 -51.26 -11.20
C ARG A 710 25.58 -49.96 -10.97
N GLY A 711 24.73 -49.55 -11.91
CA GLY A 711 23.92 -48.34 -11.75
C GLY A 711 24.77 -47.09 -11.56
N LEU A 712 25.96 -47.02 -12.14
CA LEU A 712 26.83 -45.84 -12.03
C LEU A 712 26.47 -44.84 -13.14
N LEU A 713 26.52 -43.55 -12.83
CA LEU A 713 26.37 -42.45 -13.79
C LEU A 713 27.64 -41.60 -13.79
N PHE A 714 28.38 -41.63 -14.90
CA PHE A 714 29.49 -40.72 -15.17
C PHE A 714 29.00 -39.67 -16.14
N ARG A 715 28.76 -38.43 -15.69
CA ARG A 715 28.25 -37.37 -16.56
C ARG A 715 29.08 -36.09 -16.53
N ASN A 716 29.14 -35.36 -17.64
CA ASN A 716 29.85 -34.07 -17.75
C ASN A 716 31.32 -34.13 -17.30
N MET A 717 32.01 -35.25 -17.54
CA MET A 717 33.37 -35.46 -17.04
C MET A 717 34.44 -35.09 -18.06
N VAL A 718 35.61 -34.67 -17.56
CA VAL A 718 36.82 -34.47 -18.36
C VAL A 718 37.95 -35.31 -17.79
N ILE A 719 38.47 -36.25 -18.57
CA ILE A 719 39.56 -37.16 -18.17
C ILE A 719 40.71 -37.00 -19.16
N ALA A 720 41.81 -36.44 -18.68
CA ALA A 720 42.90 -36.05 -19.55
C ALA A 720 44.25 -36.59 -19.07
N ASN A 721 45.16 -36.83 -20.00
CA ASN A 721 46.58 -37.06 -19.72
C ASN A 721 46.85 -38.15 -18.65
N ASN A 722 46.33 -39.36 -18.82
CA ASN A 722 46.83 -40.50 -18.03
C ASN A 722 48.23 -40.88 -18.52
N PRO A 723 49.29 -40.74 -17.69
CA PRO A 723 50.64 -41.11 -18.08
C PRO A 723 50.87 -42.63 -18.12
N ASP A 724 50.08 -43.41 -17.39
CA ASP A 724 50.23 -44.85 -17.22
C ASP A 724 48.86 -45.53 -17.41
N HIS A 725 48.36 -45.65 -18.64
CA HIS A 725 47.19 -46.46 -19.12
C HIS A 725 45.88 -45.69 -19.41
N HIS A 726 44.71 -46.16 -18.93
CA HIS A 726 43.40 -45.88 -19.51
C HIS A 726 42.72 -44.63 -18.94
N GLY A 727 41.76 -44.02 -19.64
CA GLY A 727 40.89 -43.00 -19.05
C GLY A 727 39.98 -43.62 -17.98
N ILE A 728 38.98 -44.37 -18.44
CA ILE A 728 38.07 -45.15 -17.59
C ILE A 728 38.27 -46.63 -17.86
N SER A 729 38.31 -47.45 -16.81
CA SER A 729 38.40 -48.90 -16.95
C SER A 729 37.32 -49.63 -16.14
N PHE A 730 36.59 -50.54 -16.78
CA PHE A 730 35.63 -51.45 -16.15
C PHE A 730 36.16 -52.87 -16.12
N TYR A 731 36.05 -53.49 -14.95
CA TYR A 731 36.54 -54.82 -14.68
C TYR A 731 35.47 -55.72 -14.10
N SER A 732 35.36 -56.91 -14.66
CA SER A 732 34.48 -57.97 -14.18
C SER A 732 35.28 -59.25 -13.99
N ASP A 733 36.04 -59.32 -12.89
CA ASP A 733 36.90 -60.49 -12.62
C ASP A 733 36.16 -61.62 -11.88
N THR A 734 35.49 -61.36 -10.76
CA THR A 734 34.70 -62.33 -9.98
C THR A 734 33.20 -62.10 -10.01
N ALA A 735 32.74 -60.95 -10.50
CA ALA A 735 31.33 -60.62 -10.72
C ALA A 735 31.19 -59.66 -11.91
N ASP A 736 29.98 -59.53 -12.45
CA ASP A 736 29.71 -58.61 -13.57
C ASP A 736 29.80 -57.15 -13.12
N SER A 737 30.11 -56.26 -14.06
CA SER A 737 29.87 -54.81 -13.94
C SER A 737 28.85 -54.43 -14.99
N HIS A 738 27.72 -53.87 -14.57
CA HIS A 738 26.58 -53.74 -15.48
C HIS A 738 25.64 -52.58 -15.14
N HIS A 739 24.82 -52.17 -16.11
CA HIS A 739 23.90 -51.02 -16.01
C HIS A 739 24.62 -49.70 -15.67
N ASN A 740 25.77 -49.47 -16.29
CA ASN A 740 26.57 -48.27 -16.05
C ASN A 740 26.44 -47.32 -17.23
N TRP A 741 26.21 -46.05 -16.94
CA TRP A 741 25.96 -45.00 -17.91
C TRP A 741 27.11 -43.97 -17.89
N ILE A 742 27.69 -43.74 -19.07
CA ILE A 742 28.67 -42.69 -19.35
C ILE A 742 28.02 -41.69 -20.31
N ASP A 743 27.95 -40.44 -19.92
CA ASP A 743 27.25 -39.41 -20.68
C ASP A 743 28.06 -38.11 -20.74
N GLN A 744 28.15 -37.49 -21.92
CA GLN A 744 28.85 -36.21 -22.07
C GLN A 744 30.27 -36.20 -21.46
N VAL A 745 31.01 -37.28 -21.66
CA VAL A 745 32.38 -37.43 -21.12
C VAL A 745 33.42 -37.19 -22.21
N ARG A 746 34.42 -36.36 -21.88
CA ARG A 746 35.61 -36.12 -22.72
C ARG A 746 36.80 -36.89 -22.18
N ILE A 747 37.40 -37.74 -23.01
CA ILE A 747 38.57 -38.55 -22.65
C ILE A 747 39.67 -38.38 -23.68
N PHE A 748 40.79 -37.78 -23.29
CA PHE A 748 41.86 -37.51 -24.24
C PHE A 748 43.27 -37.57 -23.68
N ASN A 749 44.23 -37.73 -24.60
CA ASN A 749 45.65 -37.71 -24.31
C ASN A 749 46.13 -38.79 -23.31
N ASN A 750 45.47 -39.94 -23.23
CA ASN A 750 45.88 -41.02 -22.33
C ASN A 750 46.89 -41.94 -23.02
N THR A 751 47.87 -42.51 -22.31
CA THR A 751 48.86 -43.43 -22.93
C THR A 751 48.25 -44.78 -23.33
N GLY A 752 47.20 -45.23 -22.64
CA GLY A 752 46.41 -46.41 -22.99
C GLY A 752 45.11 -46.05 -23.73
N HIS A 753 44.07 -46.89 -23.59
CA HIS A 753 42.73 -46.64 -24.16
C HIS A 753 41.96 -45.51 -23.48
N GLY A 754 41.01 -44.89 -24.19
CA GLY A 754 40.08 -43.94 -23.57
C GLY A 754 39.15 -44.63 -22.58
N ILE A 755 38.30 -45.52 -23.08
CA ILE A 755 37.47 -46.43 -22.27
C ILE A 755 37.95 -47.86 -22.49
N PHE A 756 38.21 -48.57 -21.40
CA PHE A 756 38.70 -49.94 -21.41
C PHE A 756 37.74 -50.90 -20.70
N TYR A 757 37.41 -52.00 -21.36
CA TYR A 757 36.56 -53.06 -20.83
C TYR A 757 37.32 -54.38 -20.70
N ARG A 758 37.13 -55.04 -19.55
CA ARG A 758 37.69 -56.37 -19.32
C ARG A 758 36.82 -57.22 -18.39
N GLY A 759 36.14 -58.20 -18.96
CA GLY A 759 35.59 -59.35 -18.25
C GLY A 759 36.57 -60.52 -18.20
N ASN A 760 36.59 -61.26 -17.10
CA ASN A 760 37.23 -62.57 -17.01
C ASN A 760 36.14 -63.64 -16.92
N SER A 761 36.05 -64.49 -17.95
CA SER A 761 35.07 -65.56 -18.05
C SER A 761 34.92 -66.35 -16.72
N PRO A 762 33.69 -66.59 -16.23
CA PRO A 762 32.40 -66.35 -16.91
C PRO A 762 31.87 -64.91 -16.78
N ASN A 763 32.52 -64.03 -16.02
CA ASN A 763 32.02 -62.69 -15.74
C ASN A 763 32.32 -61.73 -16.89
N VAL A 764 31.40 -60.81 -17.13
CA VAL A 764 31.44 -59.87 -18.25
C VAL A 764 31.10 -58.46 -17.80
N VAL A 765 31.65 -57.48 -18.49
CA VAL A 765 31.07 -56.13 -18.47
C VAL A 765 29.87 -56.17 -19.42
N ARG A 766 28.71 -55.69 -18.99
CA ARG A 766 27.52 -55.70 -19.85
C ARG A 766 26.56 -54.57 -19.53
N ASP A 767 25.52 -54.38 -20.31
CA ASP A 767 24.53 -53.32 -20.07
C ASP A 767 25.19 -51.94 -19.85
N MET A 768 26.25 -51.67 -20.63
CA MET A 768 26.89 -50.35 -20.64
C MET A 768 26.08 -49.43 -21.55
N LEU A 769 25.87 -48.20 -21.11
CA LEU A 769 25.29 -47.14 -21.91
C LEU A 769 26.33 -46.03 -22.05
N VAL A 770 26.77 -45.72 -23.27
CA VAL A 770 27.73 -44.63 -23.53
C VAL A 770 27.12 -43.65 -24.50
N THR A 771 26.87 -42.43 -24.06
CA THR A 771 26.16 -41.40 -24.84
C THR A 771 26.96 -40.10 -24.89
N ARG A 772 26.84 -39.37 -26.01
CA ARG A 772 27.37 -37.99 -26.16
C ARG A 772 28.85 -37.84 -25.77
N SER A 773 29.67 -38.89 -25.90
CA SER A 773 31.03 -38.92 -25.34
C SER A 773 32.13 -38.84 -26.40
N MET A 774 33.15 -38.03 -26.11
CA MET A 774 34.24 -37.68 -27.03
C MET A 774 35.55 -38.27 -26.56
N ILE A 775 36.15 -39.14 -27.37
CA ILE A 775 37.30 -39.94 -26.97
C ILE A 775 38.39 -39.83 -28.02
N HIS A 776 39.48 -39.10 -27.76
CA HIS A 776 40.45 -38.85 -28.81
C HIS A 776 41.90 -38.77 -28.36
N ASN A 777 42.83 -38.90 -29.30
CA ASN A 777 44.26 -38.73 -29.07
C ASN A 777 44.82 -39.62 -27.96
N ASN A 778 44.35 -40.87 -27.87
CA ASN A 778 44.87 -41.84 -26.92
C ASN A 778 45.97 -42.70 -27.57
N GLY A 779 46.97 -43.12 -26.79
CA GLY A 779 48.06 -44.02 -27.20
C GLY A 779 47.61 -45.49 -27.37
N GLY A 780 46.44 -45.84 -26.83
CA GLY A 780 45.67 -47.03 -27.21
C GLY A 780 44.53 -46.67 -28.17
N GLY A 781 43.50 -47.51 -28.25
CA GLY A 781 42.22 -47.23 -28.94
C GLY A 781 41.27 -46.33 -28.14
N GLY A 782 40.21 -45.83 -28.80
CA GLY A 782 39.23 -44.96 -28.13
C GLY A 782 38.38 -45.75 -27.12
N ILE A 783 37.47 -46.57 -27.62
CA ILE A 783 36.71 -47.56 -26.84
C ILE A 783 37.29 -48.93 -27.15
N TYR A 784 37.71 -49.67 -26.12
CA TYR A 784 38.40 -50.93 -26.33
C TYR A 784 37.96 -52.00 -25.32
N ALA A 785 37.42 -53.09 -25.84
CA ALA A 785 37.19 -54.31 -25.09
C ALA A 785 38.31 -55.31 -25.32
N SER A 786 39.00 -55.70 -24.25
CA SER A 786 39.99 -56.78 -24.33
C SER A 786 39.32 -58.16 -24.30
N GLN A 787 38.33 -58.32 -23.42
CA GLN A 787 37.53 -59.53 -23.19
C GLN A 787 36.19 -59.09 -22.59
N GLY A 788 35.08 -59.72 -22.98
CA GLY A 788 33.82 -59.68 -22.23
C GLY A 788 33.09 -58.34 -22.14
N ILE A 789 32.64 -57.79 -23.28
CA ILE A 789 31.57 -56.77 -23.32
C ILE A 789 30.33 -57.27 -24.08
N ALA A 790 29.16 -57.24 -23.44
CA ALA A 790 27.91 -57.71 -24.05
C ALA A 790 26.72 -56.77 -23.77
N ASN A 791 25.64 -56.90 -24.54
CA ASN A 791 24.36 -56.20 -24.32
C ASN A 791 24.53 -54.70 -24.00
N SER A 792 25.44 -54.01 -24.70
CA SER A 792 25.76 -52.61 -24.40
C SER A 792 25.38 -51.70 -25.56
N LEU A 793 24.96 -50.49 -25.25
CA LEU A 793 24.54 -49.46 -26.21
C LEU A 793 25.51 -48.28 -26.19
N PHE A 794 26.02 -47.93 -27.37
CA PHE A 794 26.88 -46.77 -27.58
C PHE A 794 26.17 -45.85 -28.57
N MET A 795 25.96 -44.59 -28.21
CA MET A 795 25.19 -43.65 -29.01
C MET A 795 25.84 -42.27 -29.06
N ASN A 796 25.71 -41.57 -30.19
CA ASN A 796 26.11 -40.16 -30.35
C ASN A 796 27.54 -39.90 -29.85
N SER A 797 28.52 -40.70 -30.29
CA SER A 797 29.87 -40.66 -29.72
C SER A 797 30.95 -40.56 -30.79
N LEU A 798 32.05 -39.88 -30.46
CA LEU A 798 33.17 -39.60 -31.35
C LEU A 798 34.43 -40.28 -30.81
N SER A 799 35.11 -41.04 -31.66
CA SER A 799 36.40 -41.65 -31.38
C SER A 799 37.44 -41.28 -32.43
N ALA A 800 38.48 -40.52 -32.07
CA ALA A 800 39.38 -40.00 -33.10
C ALA A 800 40.86 -39.89 -32.74
N ASN A 801 41.72 -39.88 -33.74
CA ASN A 801 43.17 -39.70 -33.60
C ASN A 801 43.83 -40.69 -32.60
N ASN A 802 43.28 -41.89 -32.40
CA ASN A 802 43.84 -42.87 -31.48
C ASN A 802 44.92 -43.74 -32.18
N VAL A 803 45.89 -44.27 -31.43
CA VAL A 803 46.90 -45.21 -31.98
C VAL A 803 46.34 -46.63 -32.09
N GLY A 804 45.34 -46.99 -31.29
CA GLY A 804 44.55 -48.20 -31.47
C GLY A 804 43.36 -47.98 -32.42
N PRO A 805 42.41 -48.92 -32.46
CA PRO A 805 41.15 -48.73 -33.16
C PRO A 805 40.29 -47.66 -32.50
N GLY A 806 39.39 -47.02 -33.26
CA GLY A 806 38.44 -46.08 -32.71
C GLY A 806 37.48 -46.74 -31.72
N VAL A 807 36.81 -47.82 -32.15
CA VAL A 807 35.98 -48.69 -31.30
C VAL A 807 36.34 -50.14 -31.58
N ASN A 808 36.65 -50.90 -30.53
CA ASN A 808 36.88 -52.34 -30.63
C ASN A 808 36.02 -53.08 -29.59
N LEU A 809 35.11 -53.90 -30.08
CA LEU A 809 34.23 -54.76 -29.28
C LEU A 809 34.58 -56.25 -29.42
N LEU A 810 35.58 -56.59 -30.23
CA LEU A 810 36.05 -57.94 -30.48
C LEU A 810 37.05 -58.36 -29.38
N GLY A 811 36.56 -59.05 -28.37
CA GLY A 811 37.37 -59.64 -27.31
C GLY A 811 37.68 -61.13 -27.52
N THR A 812 38.68 -61.67 -26.81
CA THR A 812 38.95 -63.12 -26.81
C THR A 812 38.02 -63.83 -25.80
N GLY A 813 37.00 -64.57 -26.26
CA GLY A 813 36.08 -65.37 -25.41
C GLY A 813 34.59 -65.25 -25.83
N PRO A 814 33.66 -66.03 -25.22
CA PRO A 814 32.25 -66.12 -25.64
C PRO A 814 31.37 -64.89 -25.31
N SER A 815 31.91 -63.67 -25.34
CA SER A 815 31.32 -62.55 -24.59
C SER A 815 31.44 -61.18 -25.25
N GLY A 816 31.46 -61.12 -26.58
CA GLY A 816 31.40 -59.88 -27.38
C GLY A 816 30.05 -59.67 -28.07
N ALA A 817 28.94 -60.16 -27.51
CA ALA A 817 27.69 -60.34 -28.25
C ALA A 817 26.64 -59.25 -27.96
N SER A 818 25.85 -58.91 -28.99
CA SER A 818 24.62 -58.10 -28.86
C SER A 818 24.85 -56.65 -28.42
N ASN A 819 25.95 -56.03 -28.86
CA ASN A 819 26.18 -54.60 -28.65
C ASN A 819 25.50 -53.78 -29.76
N THR A 820 25.02 -52.58 -29.45
CA THR A 820 24.39 -51.68 -30.41
C THR A 820 25.17 -50.36 -30.47
N LEU A 821 25.55 -49.92 -31.67
CA LEU A 821 26.22 -48.65 -31.94
C LEU A 821 25.30 -47.78 -32.78
N VAL A 822 25.04 -46.54 -32.35
CA VAL A 822 24.14 -45.58 -33.00
C VAL A 822 24.84 -44.23 -33.16
N ASN A 823 24.84 -43.64 -34.35
CA ASN A 823 25.41 -42.29 -34.59
C ASN A 823 26.88 -42.19 -34.11
N ILE A 824 27.71 -43.16 -34.48
CA ILE A 824 29.12 -43.24 -34.06
C ILE A 824 30.02 -42.65 -35.13
N VAL A 825 30.96 -41.80 -34.70
CA VAL A 825 31.99 -41.22 -35.57
C VAL A 825 33.35 -41.77 -35.16
N SER A 826 34.10 -42.33 -36.12
CA SER A 826 35.44 -42.87 -35.91
C SER A 826 36.42 -42.32 -36.94
N ILE A 827 37.36 -41.47 -36.51
CA ILE A 827 38.19 -40.68 -37.43
C ILE A 827 39.69 -40.83 -37.16
N ASN A 828 40.47 -41.07 -38.21
CA ASN A 828 41.93 -40.98 -38.17
C ASN A 828 42.57 -41.85 -37.07
N ASN A 829 42.00 -43.00 -36.78
CA ASN A 829 42.57 -43.97 -35.84
C ASN A 829 43.61 -44.85 -36.56
N GLN A 830 44.72 -45.20 -35.91
CA GLN A 830 45.84 -45.86 -36.62
C GLN A 830 45.56 -47.34 -36.96
N ASN A 831 44.86 -48.07 -36.09
CA ASN A 831 44.66 -49.53 -36.22
C ASN A 831 43.17 -49.88 -36.43
N GLY A 832 42.46 -49.12 -37.25
CA GLY A 832 41.07 -49.37 -37.66
C GLY A 832 40.04 -48.41 -37.09
N GLY A 833 38.90 -48.27 -37.78
CA GLY A 833 37.79 -47.43 -37.33
C GLY A 833 36.94 -48.15 -36.28
N ILE A 834 36.23 -49.19 -36.71
CA ILE A 834 35.39 -50.05 -35.87
C ILE A 834 35.82 -51.52 -36.04
N THR A 835 35.94 -52.24 -34.94
CA THR A 835 36.08 -53.70 -34.91
C THR A 835 34.84 -54.28 -34.19
N PRO A 836 33.89 -54.89 -34.92
CA PRO A 836 32.62 -55.34 -34.36
C PRO A 836 32.81 -56.60 -33.52
N GLY A 837 31.94 -56.76 -32.51
CA GLY A 837 31.73 -58.03 -31.79
C GLY A 837 30.71 -58.91 -32.54
N ASP A 838 30.28 -60.02 -31.95
CA ASP A 838 29.25 -60.90 -32.51
C ASP A 838 27.84 -60.31 -32.32
N ASN A 839 26.88 -60.70 -33.15
CA ASN A 839 25.44 -60.39 -33.04
C ASN A 839 25.13 -58.90 -32.77
N SER A 840 26.00 -57.99 -33.21
CA SER A 840 25.94 -56.58 -32.86
C SER A 840 25.22 -55.77 -33.94
N GLN A 841 24.58 -54.68 -33.54
CA GLN A 841 23.87 -53.77 -34.43
C GLN A 841 24.66 -52.48 -34.60
N PHE A 842 24.74 -51.99 -35.84
CA PHE A 842 25.46 -50.76 -36.18
C PHE A 842 24.56 -49.88 -37.02
N ILE A 843 24.27 -48.68 -36.51
CA ILE A 843 23.29 -47.76 -37.08
C ILE A 843 23.96 -46.41 -37.22
N ASN A 844 23.88 -45.81 -38.41
CA ASN A 844 24.37 -44.44 -38.67
C ASN A 844 25.83 -44.23 -38.24
N LEU A 845 26.76 -44.54 -39.13
CA LEU A 845 28.20 -44.51 -38.86
C LEU A 845 28.91 -43.48 -39.72
N GLY A 846 29.86 -42.75 -39.13
CA GLY A 846 30.77 -41.84 -39.83
C GLY A 846 32.22 -42.26 -39.62
N LEU A 847 32.79 -42.98 -40.57
CA LEU A 847 34.12 -43.59 -40.46
C LEU A 847 35.02 -42.99 -41.53
N SER A 848 36.20 -42.48 -41.16
CA SER A 848 37.08 -41.90 -42.17
C SER A 848 38.54 -41.81 -41.72
N ASP A 849 39.44 -41.97 -42.70
CA ASP A 849 40.90 -41.89 -42.53
C ASP A 849 41.50 -42.83 -41.47
N ASN A 850 40.81 -43.92 -41.15
CA ASN A 850 41.33 -44.94 -40.25
C ASN A 850 42.35 -45.84 -40.98
N GLY A 851 43.49 -46.13 -40.35
CA GLY A 851 44.48 -47.05 -40.91
C GLY A 851 44.01 -48.51 -40.84
N GLY A 852 44.40 -49.34 -41.82
CA GLY A 852 43.93 -50.72 -41.95
C GLY A 852 42.59 -50.84 -42.67
N ALA A 853 41.49 -50.49 -42.00
CA ALA A 853 40.16 -50.36 -42.61
C ALA A 853 39.21 -49.56 -41.69
N ASP A 854 38.21 -48.90 -42.27
CA ASP A 854 37.18 -48.20 -41.50
C ASP A 854 36.34 -49.19 -40.69
N VAL A 855 36.05 -50.37 -41.26
CA VAL A 855 35.50 -51.50 -40.50
C VAL A 855 36.35 -52.74 -40.68
N MET A 856 36.81 -53.29 -39.56
CA MET A 856 37.62 -54.52 -39.49
C MET A 856 36.81 -55.64 -38.85
N ALA A 857 36.25 -56.57 -39.64
CA ALA A 857 35.43 -57.69 -39.16
C ALA A 857 36.11 -59.06 -39.39
N PRO A 858 37.28 -59.36 -38.78
CA PRO A 858 38.02 -60.56 -39.14
C PRO A 858 37.50 -61.87 -38.51
N LEU A 859 36.61 -61.83 -37.50
CA LEU A 859 36.13 -63.05 -36.81
C LEU A 859 34.69 -62.97 -36.26
N ALA A 860 34.01 -61.83 -36.36
CA ALA A 860 32.67 -61.64 -35.79
C ALA A 860 31.56 -62.08 -36.75
N THR A 861 30.46 -62.62 -36.21
CA THR A 861 29.32 -63.12 -36.99
C THR A 861 27.97 -62.60 -36.50
N GLY A 862 26.97 -62.57 -37.37
CA GLY A 862 25.59 -62.20 -37.01
C GLY A 862 25.36 -60.70 -36.85
N ASN A 863 26.27 -59.87 -37.35
CA ASN A 863 26.16 -58.41 -37.26
C ASN A 863 25.14 -57.85 -38.25
N PHE A 864 24.47 -56.78 -37.84
CA PHE A 864 23.45 -56.10 -38.64
C PHE A 864 23.81 -54.62 -38.78
N TYR A 865 23.92 -54.15 -40.02
CA TYR A 865 24.24 -52.75 -40.34
C TYR A 865 23.01 -52.07 -40.94
N SER A 866 22.71 -50.86 -40.48
CA SER A 866 21.50 -50.12 -40.84
C SER A 866 21.73 -48.61 -40.94
N GLY A 867 20.84 -47.91 -41.64
CA GLY A 867 20.92 -46.46 -41.79
C GLY A 867 22.05 -46.02 -42.73
N VAL A 868 22.71 -44.91 -42.42
CA VAL A 868 23.76 -44.35 -43.29
C VAL A 868 25.15 -44.75 -42.81
N LEU A 869 26.00 -45.22 -43.71
CA LEU A 869 27.43 -45.46 -43.48
C LEU A 869 28.26 -44.52 -44.35
N TYR A 870 28.80 -43.46 -43.75
CA TYR A 870 29.84 -42.65 -44.38
C TYR A 870 31.18 -43.35 -44.18
N SER A 871 31.83 -43.72 -45.28
CA SER A 871 33.17 -44.32 -45.27
C SER A 871 34.01 -43.72 -46.39
N GLY A 872 35.20 -43.21 -46.08
CA GLY A 872 36.02 -42.51 -47.05
C GLY A 872 37.35 -41.98 -46.49
N ARG A 873 38.24 -41.54 -47.39
CA ARG A 873 39.58 -41.06 -47.05
C ARG A 873 39.79 -39.62 -47.56
N ALA A 874 40.22 -38.71 -46.70
CA ALA A 874 40.59 -37.36 -47.08
C ALA A 874 42.00 -37.38 -47.68
N SER A 875 42.09 -37.19 -49.01
CA SER A 875 43.30 -37.07 -49.84
C SER A 875 44.02 -38.38 -50.23
N VAL A 876 44.17 -38.59 -51.54
CA VAL A 876 44.70 -39.82 -52.17
C VAL A 876 46.17 -39.63 -52.55
N LEU A 877 47.06 -40.52 -52.07
CA LEU A 877 48.20 -40.98 -52.87
C LEU A 877 47.87 -42.39 -53.41
N PRO A 878 48.24 -42.74 -54.66
CA PRO A 878 47.70 -43.92 -55.36
C PRO A 878 48.19 -45.31 -54.89
N ASP A 879 48.89 -45.43 -53.76
CA ASP A 879 49.69 -46.62 -53.38
C ASP A 879 49.21 -47.35 -52.10
N ASP A 880 48.42 -46.73 -51.21
CA ASP A 880 47.94 -47.43 -50.00
C ASP A 880 46.69 -48.27 -50.28
N GLN A 881 46.88 -49.58 -50.50
CA GLN A 881 45.83 -50.59 -50.70
C GLN A 881 45.19 -51.11 -49.39
N ASP A 882 44.81 -50.23 -48.49
CA ASP A 882 44.03 -50.60 -47.30
C ASP A 882 42.53 -50.38 -47.61
N GLY A 883 41.77 -51.47 -47.70
CA GLY A 883 40.35 -51.44 -48.11
C GLY A 883 39.46 -50.72 -47.09
N ARG A 884 38.40 -50.03 -47.55
CA ARG A 884 37.45 -49.33 -46.66
C ARG A 884 36.79 -50.30 -45.67
N CYS A 885 36.44 -51.49 -46.14
CA CYS A 885 35.94 -52.57 -45.30
C CYS A 885 36.78 -53.84 -45.49
N ASN A 886 37.15 -54.47 -44.36
CA ASN A 886 37.92 -55.71 -44.36
C ASN A 886 37.15 -56.77 -43.56
N ALA A 887 36.58 -57.74 -44.25
CA ALA A 887 35.80 -58.84 -43.69
C ALA A 887 36.45 -60.20 -44.00
N ALA A 888 36.60 -61.08 -43.01
CA ALA A 888 37.35 -62.34 -43.20
C ALA A 888 36.53 -63.54 -43.71
N GLY A 889 35.25 -63.37 -44.02
CA GLY A 889 34.43 -64.47 -44.54
C GLY A 889 32.93 -64.26 -44.37
N ALA A 890 32.16 -65.27 -44.79
CA ALA A 890 30.71 -65.16 -44.84
C ALA A 890 30.06 -65.09 -43.44
N GLY A 891 29.09 -64.19 -43.27
CA GLY A 891 28.33 -63.95 -42.04
C GLY A 891 28.82 -62.78 -41.18
N SER A 892 29.78 -61.98 -41.66
CA SER A 892 30.37 -60.86 -40.90
C SER A 892 29.50 -59.59 -40.85
N GLY A 893 28.41 -59.59 -41.63
CA GLY A 893 27.45 -58.50 -41.78
C GLY A 893 27.80 -57.50 -42.88
N MET A 894 29.05 -57.51 -43.37
CA MET A 894 29.51 -56.76 -44.55
C MET A 894 30.38 -57.61 -45.46
N GLN A 895 30.35 -57.32 -46.75
CA GLN A 895 31.17 -57.99 -47.75
C GLN A 895 32.61 -57.51 -47.64
N ASN A 896 33.54 -58.40 -48.01
CA ASN A 896 34.95 -58.05 -48.13
C ASN A 896 35.19 -57.33 -49.46
N ASP A 897 34.67 -56.12 -49.57
CA ASP A 897 34.84 -55.24 -50.72
C ASP A 897 35.17 -53.81 -50.28
N ASP A 898 35.71 -53.03 -51.23
CA ASP A 898 36.00 -51.63 -50.98
C ASP A 898 34.72 -50.82 -50.80
N ASP A 899 33.54 -51.28 -51.19
CA ASP A 899 32.30 -50.49 -51.12
C ASP A 899 31.49 -50.72 -49.83
N CYS A 900 32.02 -51.48 -48.87
CA CYS A 900 31.37 -51.79 -47.59
C CYS A 900 29.95 -52.33 -47.77
N THR A 901 29.70 -53.13 -48.81
CA THR A 901 28.34 -53.58 -49.13
C THR A 901 27.84 -54.58 -48.08
N PRO A 902 26.53 -54.64 -47.81
CA PRO A 902 26.00 -55.55 -46.80
C PRO A 902 26.15 -57.02 -47.19
N GLU A 903 26.45 -57.85 -46.21
CA GLU A 903 26.37 -59.30 -46.34
C GLU A 903 25.12 -59.81 -45.61
N GLY A 904 24.12 -60.33 -46.32
CA GLY A 904 22.87 -60.79 -45.72
C GLY A 904 21.83 -59.66 -45.51
N PRO A 905 20.99 -59.70 -44.45
CA PRO A 905 19.78 -58.89 -44.33
C PRO A 905 19.97 -57.41 -43.91
N SER A 906 21.21 -56.92 -43.77
CA SER A 906 21.52 -55.52 -43.45
C SER A 906 20.91 -54.53 -44.48
N ASP A 907 20.44 -53.37 -44.01
CA ASP A 907 19.71 -52.36 -44.80
C ASP A 907 20.42 -50.98 -44.85
N HIS A 908 21.75 -50.95 -44.74
CA HIS A 908 22.51 -49.71 -44.77
C HIS A 908 22.75 -49.14 -46.18
N THR A 909 22.96 -47.82 -46.23
CA THR A 909 23.36 -47.09 -47.44
C THR A 909 24.78 -46.55 -47.26
N VAL A 910 25.69 -46.89 -48.18
CA VAL A 910 27.08 -46.41 -48.14
C VAL A 910 27.22 -45.10 -48.92
N ILE A 911 27.84 -44.09 -48.30
CA ILE A 911 28.17 -42.81 -48.92
C ILE A 911 29.69 -42.64 -48.91
N SER A 912 30.31 -42.72 -50.09
CA SER A 912 31.76 -42.86 -50.27
C SER A 912 32.55 -41.56 -50.46
N ALA A 913 31.88 -40.40 -50.48
CA ALA A 913 32.47 -39.08 -50.74
C ALA A 913 32.41 -38.17 -49.51
N PHE A 914 33.12 -38.57 -48.45
CA PHE A 914 33.14 -37.87 -47.17
C PHE A 914 34.45 -37.11 -47.00
N ASP A 915 34.43 -35.79 -47.24
CA ASP A 915 35.58 -34.92 -46.99
C ASP A 915 35.51 -34.38 -45.56
N LEU A 916 36.45 -34.79 -44.70
CA LEU A 916 36.53 -34.36 -43.31
C LEU A 916 37.11 -32.95 -43.11
N ALA A 917 37.90 -32.43 -44.07
CA ALA A 917 38.63 -31.18 -43.92
C ALA A 917 37.70 -29.96 -43.81
N ASP A 918 36.50 -30.07 -44.42
CA ASP A 918 35.45 -29.05 -44.40
C ASP A 918 34.32 -29.36 -43.40
N GLN A 919 34.50 -30.32 -42.48
CA GLN A 919 33.44 -30.73 -41.54
C GLN A 919 33.74 -30.27 -40.11
N PHE A 920 34.94 -30.55 -39.59
CA PHE A 920 35.34 -30.15 -38.24
C PHE A 920 36.26 -28.93 -38.25
N ARG A 921 36.18 -28.12 -37.18
CA ARG A 921 37.12 -27.02 -36.97
C ARG A 921 38.57 -27.52 -36.89
N GLY A 922 38.78 -28.71 -36.32
CA GLY A 922 40.06 -29.39 -36.32
C GLY A 922 41.06 -28.80 -35.31
N PRO A 923 42.38 -28.93 -35.56
CA PRO A 923 43.41 -28.51 -34.62
C PRO A 923 43.54 -26.98 -34.52
N ASN A 924 43.01 -26.40 -33.44
CA ASN A 924 43.01 -24.95 -33.18
C ASN A 924 44.12 -24.51 -32.22
N GLY A 925 44.50 -23.23 -32.29
CA GLY A 925 45.52 -22.64 -31.42
C GLY A 925 46.98 -22.97 -31.78
N GLY A 926 47.90 -22.48 -30.92
CA GLY A 926 49.34 -22.68 -31.09
C GLY A 926 49.82 -24.06 -30.60
N VAL A 927 50.98 -24.52 -31.09
CA VAL A 927 51.64 -25.71 -30.56
C VAL A 927 52.26 -25.37 -29.20
N VAL A 928 51.87 -26.08 -28.15
CA VAL A 928 52.41 -25.93 -26.79
C VAL A 928 53.27 -27.14 -26.40
N ALA A 929 54.28 -26.92 -25.57
CA ALA A 929 55.11 -28.00 -25.04
C ALA A 929 54.28 -28.92 -24.13
N TYR A 930 54.55 -30.22 -24.17
CA TYR A 930 54.02 -31.15 -23.18
C TYR A 930 54.56 -30.75 -21.80
N ALA A 931 53.67 -30.43 -20.88
CA ALA A 931 54.02 -30.21 -19.48
C ALA A 931 52.92 -30.75 -18.58
N ILE A 932 53.33 -31.41 -17.49
CA ILE A 932 52.42 -31.95 -16.47
C ILE A 932 51.63 -30.85 -15.75
N THR A 933 52.16 -29.62 -15.77
CA THR A 933 51.53 -28.41 -15.24
C THR A 933 50.53 -27.79 -16.21
N ASN A 934 50.38 -28.32 -17.43
CA ASN A 934 49.40 -27.81 -18.38
C ASN A 934 48.00 -27.87 -17.77
N ASN A 935 47.21 -26.83 -18.06
CA ASN A 935 45.82 -26.86 -17.69
C ASN A 935 45.03 -27.69 -18.70
N TRP A 936 45.02 -29.00 -18.50
CA TRP A 936 44.30 -29.96 -19.33
C TRP A 936 42.78 -29.78 -19.40
N PHE A 937 42.22 -28.83 -18.64
CA PHE A 937 40.77 -28.59 -18.57
C PHE A 937 40.37 -27.20 -19.08
N ALA A 938 41.32 -26.28 -19.30
CA ALA A 938 41.01 -24.94 -19.80
C ALA A 938 40.78 -25.00 -21.31
N LEU A 939 39.55 -25.31 -21.69
CA LEU A 939 39.11 -25.48 -23.07
C LEU A 939 37.91 -24.57 -23.35
N PRO A 940 37.76 -24.05 -24.57
CA PRO A 940 36.75 -23.05 -24.91
C PRO A 940 35.33 -23.62 -25.07
N ASN A 941 35.16 -24.94 -25.25
CA ASN A 941 33.86 -25.58 -25.39
C ASN A 941 33.92 -27.08 -25.00
N ASP A 942 32.76 -27.74 -24.94
CA ASP A 942 32.61 -29.15 -24.55
C ASP A 942 32.94 -30.19 -25.62
N TYR A 943 33.29 -29.73 -26.82
CA TYR A 943 33.75 -30.57 -27.93
C TYR A 943 35.23 -30.36 -28.20
N SER A 944 35.95 -29.74 -27.27
CA SER A 944 37.39 -29.52 -27.38
C SER A 944 38.16 -30.42 -26.43
N GLY A 945 39.42 -30.71 -26.78
CA GLY A 945 40.36 -31.47 -25.97
C GLY A 945 41.80 -31.35 -26.47
N PHE A 946 42.79 -31.77 -25.69
CA PHE A 946 44.19 -31.72 -26.13
C PHE A 946 44.61 -32.99 -26.86
N GLY A 947 45.47 -32.83 -27.86
CA GLY A 947 46.00 -33.94 -28.65
C GLY A 947 47.40 -33.68 -29.21
N ARG A 948 47.96 -34.70 -29.84
CA ARG A 948 49.25 -34.66 -30.52
C ARG A 948 49.17 -33.82 -31.78
N SER A 949 50.14 -32.94 -31.99
CA SER A 949 50.25 -32.14 -33.21
C SER A 949 51.72 -31.92 -33.63
N PRO A 950 52.06 -32.09 -34.91
CA PRO A 950 53.38 -31.70 -35.42
C PRO A 950 53.64 -30.19 -35.28
N THR A 951 54.92 -29.81 -35.24
CA THR A 951 55.35 -28.40 -35.18
C THR A 951 54.85 -27.57 -36.37
N VAL A 952 54.83 -28.16 -37.57
CA VAL A 952 54.14 -27.63 -38.75
C VAL A 952 52.90 -28.51 -38.99
N PRO A 953 51.70 -28.05 -38.62
CA PRO A 953 50.49 -28.86 -38.71
C PRO A 953 50.12 -29.13 -40.19
N PRO A 954 49.96 -30.40 -40.61
CA PRO A 954 49.40 -30.73 -41.93
C PRO A 954 47.91 -30.33 -42.03
N ALA A 955 47.29 -30.52 -43.19
CA ALA A 955 45.82 -30.45 -43.27
C ALA A 955 45.23 -31.56 -42.38
N TYR A 956 44.12 -31.26 -41.70
CA TYR A 956 43.37 -32.26 -40.95
C TYR A 956 42.38 -32.96 -41.88
N PRO A 957 42.20 -34.30 -41.77
CA PRO A 957 42.90 -35.25 -40.92
C PRO A 957 44.28 -35.67 -41.45
N ALA A 958 45.18 -36.13 -40.56
CA ALA A 958 46.50 -36.63 -40.94
C ALA A 958 47.10 -37.57 -39.88
N ASN A 959 47.96 -38.50 -40.33
CA ASN A 959 48.65 -39.47 -39.47
C ASN A 959 49.47 -38.81 -38.34
N GLY A 960 49.97 -37.58 -38.55
CA GLY A 960 50.75 -36.83 -37.55
C GLY A 960 49.95 -36.44 -36.30
N TYR A 961 48.62 -36.48 -36.36
CA TYR A 961 47.74 -36.19 -35.23
C TYR A 961 47.44 -37.41 -34.36
N ARG A 962 47.85 -38.61 -34.77
CA ARG A 962 47.50 -39.85 -34.07
C ARG A 962 48.30 -40.03 -32.77
N GLY A 963 47.61 -40.46 -31.72
CA GLY A 963 48.15 -40.76 -30.41
C GLY A 963 48.12 -39.59 -29.43
N ASN A 964 48.63 -39.88 -28.24
CA ASN A 964 48.83 -38.92 -27.18
C ASN A 964 50.06 -38.03 -27.48
N CYS A 965 50.01 -36.80 -27.00
CA CYS A 965 51.19 -35.94 -26.88
C CYS A 965 51.92 -36.30 -25.59
N ASP A 966 53.20 -36.72 -25.71
CA ASP A 966 54.06 -37.13 -24.58
C ASP A 966 55.40 -36.37 -24.50
N GLY A 967 55.61 -35.39 -25.38
CA GLY A 967 56.82 -34.56 -25.40
C GLY A 967 58.10 -35.26 -25.87
N THR A 968 58.04 -36.51 -26.32
CA THR A 968 59.24 -37.32 -26.62
C THR A 968 59.75 -37.21 -28.08
N VAL A 969 59.12 -36.37 -28.92
CA VAL A 969 59.50 -36.16 -30.34
C VAL A 969 59.28 -34.68 -30.73
N LEU A 970 59.74 -34.25 -31.92
CA LEU A 970 59.55 -32.93 -32.58
C LEU A 970 58.08 -32.41 -32.71
N THR A 971 57.14 -33.00 -31.99
CA THR A 971 55.69 -32.79 -31.94
C THR A 971 55.28 -32.19 -30.59
N GLY A 972 54.35 -31.24 -30.57
CA GLY A 972 53.79 -30.66 -29.34
C GLY A 972 52.35 -31.08 -29.07
N CYS A 973 51.76 -30.55 -28.01
CA CYS A 973 50.33 -30.64 -27.74
C CYS A 973 49.60 -29.47 -28.40
N ARG A 974 48.39 -29.71 -28.91
CA ARG A 974 47.50 -28.67 -29.43
C ARG A 974 46.06 -28.98 -29.02
N GLU A 975 45.24 -27.95 -28.92
CA GLU A 975 43.80 -28.09 -28.77
C GLU A 975 43.17 -28.59 -30.08
N PHE A 976 42.32 -29.59 -29.99
CA PHE A 976 41.47 -30.09 -31.06
C PHE A 976 40.05 -29.67 -30.76
N ASP A 977 39.44 -28.96 -31.70
CA ASP A 977 38.05 -28.53 -31.65
C ASP A 977 37.23 -29.39 -32.60
N TRP A 978 36.38 -30.23 -32.00
CA TRP A 978 35.53 -31.18 -32.71
C TRP A 978 34.13 -30.62 -32.99
N GLN A 979 33.93 -29.31 -32.87
CA GLN A 979 32.72 -28.66 -33.40
C GLN A 979 32.72 -28.68 -34.93
N LEU A 980 31.52 -28.72 -35.51
CA LEU A 980 31.34 -28.59 -36.95
C LEU A 980 31.63 -27.15 -37.45
N VAL A 981 32.18 -27.00 -38.66
CA VAL A 981 32.44 -25.70 -39.30
C VAL A 981 31.16 -25.08 -39.88
N ASN A 982 31.15 -23.75 -40.03
CA ASN A 982 29.97 -22.97 -40.47
C ASN A 982 29.84 -22.89 -42.01
N THR A 983 30.86 -23.23 -42.80
CA THR A 983 30.96 -22.78 -44.21
C THR A 983 30.18 -23.57 -45.27
N ALA A 984 29.34 -24.53 -44.90
CA ALA A 984 28.31 -25.13 -45.75
C ALA A 984 27.34 -25.93 -44.86
N PRO A 985 26.11 -26.28 -45.29
CA PRO A 985 25.43 -27.42 -44.67
C PRO A 985 26.46 -28.55 -44.64
N SER A 986 26.61 -29.22 -43.51
CA SER A 986 27.45 -30.40 -43.33
C SER A 986 26.60 -31.66 -43.59
N PRO A 987 26.06 -31.89 -44.81
CA PRO A 987 25.09 -32.95 -45.06
C PRO A 987 25.69 -34.33 -44.77
N GLY A 988 27.02 -34.46 -44.80
CA GLY A 988 27.71 -35.70 -44.47
C GLY A 988 27.66 -36.09 -43.00
N PHE A 989 27.50 -35.13 -42.08
CA PHE A 989 27.38 -35.41 -40.64
C PHE A 989 25.95 -35.29 -40.11
N ARG A 990 25.04 -34.71 -40.90
CA ARG A 990 23.62 -34.78 -40.59
C ARG A 990 23.11 -36.18 -40.87
N ASN A 991 22.37 -36.74 -39.91
CA ASN A 991 21.52 -37.89 -40.16
C ASN A 991 20.27 -37.44 -40.94
N ALA A 992 20.47 -36.90 -42.16
CA ALA A 992 19.44 -36.25 -42.95
C ALA A 992 18.51 -37.29 -43.60
N LEU A 993 17.48 -37.68 -42.86
CA LEU A 993 16.37 -38.51 -43.34
C LEU A 993 15.07 -37.69 -43.34
N ALA A 994 14.12 -38.05 -44.20
CA ALA A 994 12.80 -37.43 -44.21
C ALA A 994 12.02 -37.77 -42.93
N CYS A 995 11.11 -36.88 -42.51
CA CYS A 995 10.22 -37.08 -41.36
C CYS A 995 9.63 -38.50 -41.36
N PRO A 996 9.47 -39.14 -40.20
CA PRO A 996 9.02 -40.52 -40.12
C PRO A 996 7.55 -40.64 -40.58
N ASP A 997 7.33 -40.87 -41.87
CA ASP A 997 6.01 -41.05 -42.48
C ASP A 997 5.68 -42.52 -42.77
N THR A 998 6.64 -43.46 -42.59
CA THR A 998 6.40 -44.92 -42.65
C THR A 998 7.22 -45.74 -41.63
N LEU A 999 6.55 -46.69 -40.96
CA LEU A 999 6.98 -47.39 -39.73
C LEU A 999 8.02 -48.54 -39.84
N PRO A 1000 8.20 -49.31 -40.93
CA PRO A 1000 8.91 -50.59 -40.82
C PRO A 1000 10.43 -50.48 -40.67
N THR A 1001 11.03 -49.29 -40.85
CA THR A 1001 12.49 -49.09 -40.81
C THR A 1001 12.98 -48.18 -39.68
N MET A 1002 12.11 -47.60 -38.86
CA MET A 1002 12.49 -46.56 -37.90
C MET A 1002 12.89 -47.02 -36.47
N PRO A 1003 12.27 -48.03 -35.88
CA PRO A 1003 12.59 -48.42 -34.50
C PRO A 1003 13.80 -49.34 -34.42
N VAL A 1004 14.55 -49.22 -33.32
CA VAL A 1004 15.63 -50.13 -32.91
C VAL A 1004 15.26 -50.71 -31.56
N THR A 1005 15.47 -52.01 -31.41
CA THR A 1005 15.24 -52.71 -30.14
C THR A 1005 16.56 -53.16 -29.57
N HIS A 1006 16.84 -52.78 -28.33
CA HIS A 1006 17.96 -53.27 -27.55
C HIS A 1006 17.46 -53.92 -26.26
N THR A 1007 18.03 -55.06 -25.88
CA THR A 1007 17.66 -55.79 -24.67
C THR A 1007 18.79 -55.75 -23.66
N PHE A 1008 18.63 -54.92 -22.64
CA PHE A 1008 19.43 -54.97 -21.42
C PHE A 1008 18.93 -56.07 -20.50
N SER A 1009 19.72 -56.45 -19.50
CA SER A 1009 19.24 -57.42 -18.51
C SER A 1009 18.09 -56.92 -17.63
N SER A 1010 17.88 -55.60 -17.53
CA SER A 1010 16.74 -54.98 -16.84
C SER A 1010 15.45 -54.96 -17.66
N GLY A 1011 15.53 -55.05 -18.99
CA GLY A 1011 14.37 -54.91 -19.87
C GLY A 1011 14.73 -54.74 -21.35
N THR A 1012 13.70 -54.85 -22.20
CA THR A 1012 13.80 -54.60 -23.64
C THR A 1012 13.25 -53.21 -23.94
N TYR A 1013 14.07 -52.39 -24.59
CA TYR A 1013 13.76 -51.00 -24.92
C TYR A 1013 13.71 -50.86 -26.43
N THR A 1014 12.61 -50.29 -26.94
CA THR A 1014 12.43 -50.00 -28.37
C THR A 1014 12.38 -48.50 -28.53
N PHE A 1015 13.30 -47.95 -29.33
CA PHE A 1015 13.55 -46.52 -29.44
C PHE A 1015 13.75 -46.12 -30.89
N LEU A 1016 13.57 -44.84 -31.21
CA LEU A 1016 13.75 -44.34 -32.56
C LEU A 1016 15.24 -44.27 -32.94
N ARG A 1017 15.61 -44.88 -34.07
CA ARG A 1017 17.01 -44.95 -34.51
C ARG A 1017 17.64 -43.62 -34.93
N ASN A 1018 16.78 -42.64 -35.23
CA ASN A 1018 17.16 -41.30 -35.72
C ASN A 1018 16.73 -40.20 -34.75
N ALA A 1019 16.50 -40.54 -33.50
CA ALA A 1019 16.19 -39.57 -32.47
C ALA A 1019 16.76 -40.04 -31.13
N TYR A 1020 16.93 -39.11 -30.21
CA TYR A 1020 17.27 -39.44 -28.83
C TYR A 1020 16.53 -38.49 -27.89
N ALA A 1021 16.23 -38.96 -26.68
CA ALA A 1021 15.46 -38.22 -25.68
C ALA A 1021 16.23 -36.97 -25.21
N LEU A 1022 15.53 -35.85 -25.09
CA LEU A 1022 16.06 -34.64 -24.49
C LEU A 1022 15.79 -34.68 -22.98
N GLU A 1023 16.78 -34.34 -22.16
CA GLU A 1023 16.69 -34.36 -20.68
C GLU A 1023 15.74 -33.31 -20.08
N THR A 1024 14.76 -32.84 -20.84
CA THR A 1024 13.81 -31.79 -20.48
C THR A 1024 12.40 -32.33 -20.24
N ASP A 1025 12.18 -33.63 -20.40
CA ASP A 1025 10.89 -34.28 -20.18
C ASP A 1025 10.66 -34.68 -18.71
N ALA A 1026 9.41 -35.05 -18.41
CA ALA A 1026 8.93 -35.38 -17.06
C ALA A 1026 9.30 -36.80 -16.61
N ASP A 1027 10.03 -37.53 -17.45
CA ASP A 1027 10.27 -38.96 -17.36
C ASP A 1027 11.77 -39.18 -17.35
N TRP A 1028 12.39 -38.97 -16.19
CA TRP A 1028 13.82 -39.17 -16.02
C TRP A 1028 14.20 -40.64 -16.26
N ASP A 1029 14.59 -40.92 -17.48
CA ASP A 1029 14.75 -42.26 -18.01
C ASP A 1029 16.05 -42.39 -18.82
N LEU A 1030 16.10 -43.42 -19.68
CA LEU A 1030 17.28 -43.64 -20.52
C LEU A 1030 17.23 -42.68 -21.71
N PRO A 1031 18.37 -42.21 -22.22
CA PRO A 1031 18.47 -41.13 -23.22
C PRO A 1031 18.09 -41.58 -24.64
N MET A 1032 17.11 -42.47 -24.77
CA MET A 1032 16.70 -43.18 -25.96
C MET A 1032 15.29 -42.71 -26.29
N CYS A 1033 15.06 -42.16 -27.48
CA CYS A 1033 13.75 -41.59 -27.80
C CYS A 1033 12.65 -42.68 -27.85
N MET A 1034 11.73 -42.70 -26.89
CA MET A 1034 10.53 -43.55 -26.82
C MET A 1034 9.24 -42.71 -26.94
N GLY A 1035 8.08 -43.33 -26.71
CA GLY A 1035 6.78 -42.63 -26.79
C GLY A 1035 6.55 -41.67 -25.62
N ASP A 1036 5.72 -40.64 -25.85
CA ASP A 1036 5.41 -39.55 -24.91
C ASP A 1036 6.61 -38.67 -24.50
N GLU A 1037 7.71 -38.70 -25.27
CA GLU A 1037 8.95 -37.96 -25.00
C GLU A 1037 9.16 -36.76 -25.93
N GLN A 1038 10.04 -35.84 -25.49
CA GLN A 1038 10.61 -34.81 -26.33
C GLN A 1038 11.95 -35.29 -26.90
N CYS A 1039 12.06 -35.39 -28.22
CA CYS A 1039 13.20 -36.03 -28.85
C CYS A 1039 13.92 -35.15 -29.86
N LEU A 1040 15.25 -35.12 -29.83
CA LEU A 1040 16.02 -34.50 -30.90
C LEU A 1040 15.96 -35.38 -32.15
N TYR A 1041 15.27 -34.91 -33.18
CA TYR A 1041 15.11 -35.56 -34.46
C TYR A 1041 16.29 -35.29 -35.41
N THR A 1042 16.72 -36.30 -36.15
CA THR A 1042 17.89 -36.25 -37.06
C THR A 1042 19.16 -35.72 -36.38
N PRO A 1043 19.57 -36.31 -35.24
CA PRO A 1043 20.79 -35.92 -34.54
C PRO A 1043 21.98 -36.00 -35.50
N ASN A 1044 22.96 -35.12 -35.30
CA ASN A 1044 24.22 -35.25 -36.01
C ASN A 1044 24.91 -36.55 -35.58
N LEU A 1045 25.71 -37.12 -36.49
CA LEU A 1045 26.61 -38.22 -36.14
C LEU A 1045 27.64 -37.73 -35.11
N GLY A 1046 27.91 -38.56 -34.10
CA GLY A 1046 28.91 -38.28 -33.07
C GLY A 1046 28.37 -37.44 -31.91
N VAL A 1047 29.27 -36.75 -31.21
CA VAL A 1047 28.95 -36.05 -29.95
C VAL A 1047 28.29 -34.70 -30.11
N TYR A 1048 28.58 -34.04 -31.22
CA TYR A 1048 28.10 -32.70 -31.49
C TYR A 1048 26.68 -32.80 -32.01
N GLN A 1049 25.71 -32.12 -31.40
CA GLN A 1049 24.29 -32.28 -31.75
C GLN A 1049 23.66 -31.05 -32.41
N GLY A 1050 24.30 -29.87 -32.33
CA GLY A 1050 23.85 -28.64 -32.98
C GLY A 1050 24.20 -27.40 -32.16
N HIS A 1051 23.81 -26.21 -32.65
CA HIS A 1051 23.87 -24.93 -31.95
C HIS A 1051 22.55 -24.17 -32.13
N ALA A 1052 22.34 -23.07 -31.37
CA ALA A 1052 21.08 -22.32 -31.23
C ALA A 1052 20.03 -23.01 -30.33
N GLY A 1053 18.91 -22.34 -30.08
CA GLY A 1053 17.80 -22.92 -29.31
C GLY A 1053 17.12 -24.06 -30.06
N LEU A 1054 16.53 -25.00 -29.32
CA LEU A 1054 15.68 -26.05 -29.88
C LEU A 1054 14.41 -25.44 -30.47
N THR A 1055 13.99 -25.96 -31.62
CA THR A 1055 12.74 -25.60 -32.31
C THR A 1055 12.00 -26.86 -32.73
N ASP A 1056 10.68 -26.77 -32.90
CA ASP A 1056 9.88 -27.84 -33.50
C ASP A 1056 10.42 -28.18 -34.90
N SER A 1057 10.71 -29.46 -35.13
CA SER A 1057 11.21 -29.98 -36.42
C SER A 1057 10.14 -29.99 -37.52
N GLY A 1058 8.87 -29.79 -37.17
CA GLY A 1058 7.73 -29.88 -38.09
C GLY A 1058 7.37 -31.31 -38.49
N CYS A 1059 8.02 -32.33 -37.92
CA CYS A 1059 7.64 -33.72 -38.13
C CYS A 1059 6.35 -34.03 -37.37
N THR A 1060 5.39 -34.66 -38.08
CA THR A 1060 4.14 -35.10 -37.45
C THR A 1060 4.36 -36.35 -36.62
N ASP A 1061 3.59 -36.48 -35.54
CA ASP A 1061 3.57 -37.68 -34.69
C ASP A 1061 3.32 -38.97 -35.51
N LEU A 1062 3.82 -40.09 -35.01
CA LEU A 1062 3.64 -41.43 -35.57
C LEU A 1062 2.24 -41.97 -35.24
N VAL A 1063 1.20 -41.26 -35.70
CA VAL A 1063 -0.21 -41.52 -35.37
C VAL A 1063 -0.59 -42.96 -35.74
N GLY A 1064 -0.76 -43.81 -34.72
CA GLY A 1064 -1.24 -45.19 -34.85
C GLY A 1064 -0.29 -46.29 -34.36
N ASP A 1065 0.93 -45.96 -33.94
CA ASP A 1065 1.82 -46.92 -33.26
C ASP A 1065 1.65 -46.83 -31.72
N PRO A 1066 1.32 -47.93 -31.02
CA PRO A 1066 1.12 -47.92 -29.57
C PRO A 1066 2.43 -47.78 -28.77
N THR A 1067 3.60 -47.85 -29.43
CA THR A 1067 4.93 -47.77 -28.83
C THR A 1067 5.53 -46.36 -28.92
N PHE A 1068 5.16 -45.59 -29.95
CA PHE A 1068 5.76 -44.27 -30.27
C PHE A 1068 4.71 -43.17 -30.45
N GLY A 1069 3.66 -43.17 -29.62
CA GLY A 1069 2.65 -42.11 -29.66
C GLY A 1069 3.12 -40.83 -28.96
N ASN A 1070 2.60 -39.67 -29.39
CA ASN A 1070 2.80 -38.35 -28.80
C ASN A 1070 4.27 -37.89 -28.68
N ILE A 1071 5.12 -38.21 -29.66
CA ILE A 1071 6.50 -37.73 -29.64
C ILE A 1071 6.58 -36.27 -30.11
N ASP A 1072 7.24 -35.43 -29.32
CA ASP A 1072 7.56 -34.05 -29.69
C ASP A 1072 8.95 -33.98 -30.34
N PHE A 1073 8.99 -33.93 -31.67
CA PHE A 1073 10.24 -33.91 -32.43
C PHE A 1073 10.86 -32.50 -32.49
N GLN A 1074 12.00 -32.34 -31.84
CA GLN A 1074 12.79 -31.12 -31.79
C GLN A 1074 13.99 -31.17 -32.75
N GLU A 1075 14.43 -30.01 -33.23
CA GLU A 1075 15.68 -29.84 -33.96
C GLU A 1075 16.45 -28.61 -33.48
N PHE A 1076 17.75 -28.54 -33.76
CA PHE A 1076 18.53 -27.31 -33.58
C PHE A 1076 18.33 -26.39 -34.77
N GLY A 1077 18.05 -25.10 -34.52
CA GLY A 1077 17.85 -24.10 -35.58
C GLY A 1077 19.05 -23.93 -36.53
N THR A 1078 20.25 -24.33 -36.12
CA THR A 1078 21.46 -24.37 -36.95
C THR A 1078 22.38 -25.54 -36.57
N ASN A 1079 23.00 -26.21 -37.55
CA ASN A 1079 24.12 -27.13 -37.29
C ASN A 1079 25.41 -26.41 -37.66
N GLY A 1080 26.34 -26.30 -36.71
CA GLY A 1080 27.48 -25.39 -36.80
C GLY A 1080 27.21 -24.06 -36.08
N VAL A 1081 28.29 -23.33 -35.76
CA VAL A 1081 28.28 -22.16 -34.85
C VAL A 1081 27.28 -21.06 -35.27
N PRO A 1082 26.63 -20.36 -34.30
CA PRO A 1082 25.75 -19.22 -34.57
C PRO A 1082 26.40 -18.08 -35.37
#